data_AF-A0ABD1UPW7-F1
#
_entry.id   AF-A0ABD1UPW7-F1
#
_cell.length_a   1.000
_cell.length_b   1.000
_cell.length_c   1.000
_cell.angle_alpha   90.00
_cell.angle_beta   90.00
_cell.angle_gamma   90.00
#
_symmetry.space_group_name_H-M   'P 1'
#
loop_
_entity.id
_entity.type
_entity.pdbx_description
1 polymer ?
#
loop_
_entity_poly.entity_id
_entity_poly.type
_entity_poly.pdbx_seq_one_letter_code
_entity_poly.pdbx_strand_id
1 'polypeptide(L)'
;MDVLIYPCVFTVSNSRDLTVFPPRAPLKFSASAVKGRVKSGVVEKTGAAIVWYKHDLRVDDHSGLIAAASQYRTLVPVYVFDHRIVSRFSDEMLQLLLFALEDLRKLLKEQGSNLMIRFGSAERVIGQLVKEVTASSIFVEEEVEYELCRMLDIVNETLSTVSFDGRNPEIVRWSTPFYDVKNLEDLPLSYNEFKKLKFPVVSSLLPPTLPGPPMDLFWGALPTLDDLKKFVDDSSNVGNLKKEWISFKKFSAQSVLQRKRLKELEKTELRESNQQIASYKTTQRRPEKSAFVTRQGNLVGGGASLVLNALAAYLRYLEGTARDEWQEVHEKLREAESREGASFHALFGSALLLGIISTHRVYYEALKYEKDRNGGFLSPFGYSTTTIAAAIDTVSSMEWYRLLTLQGQIKERGNDSVRIWRWNGTLIQYTVAGHEGPPILLVHGFGAFLEHYRDNVNPIAEAGNRVWAITLLGFGKSEKPNILYTELLWAEVLRDFIIEVIGEPVHLVGNSIGGYFVAILAGLWPALAKSVVLINSAGNIIPGYSVLSYSEGRRTLGAARFGARLLLLYLRFNIRNILKSFYPTKTDRANDELVHEMLRASYDPGAIVVLESIFIFDLSLPLNYLLEGYGKILVIQGMKDPLSDSKSKLAMLREHCRGIVTKEIDAGHCPHDEQPNEVNSIIEEWVVSIESEVSPVASAVKQCRNKRV
;
A
#
# COMPACT_ATOMS: atom_id res chain seq x y z
N MET A 1 13.40 48.84 -25.25
CA MET A 1 13.69 48.44 -26.65
C MET A 1 14.40 47.09 -26.59
N ASP A 2 13.75 46.03 -26.11
CA ASP A 2 12.57 45.32 -26.66
C ASP A 2 12.83 44.71 -28.04
N VAL A 3 12.72 43.37 -28.09
CA VAL A 3 11.82 42.56 -28.96
C VAL A 3 12.28 41.09 -28.76
N LEU A 4 11.70 40.31 -27.84
CA LEU A 4 10.50 39.46 -27.97
C LEU A 4 10.51 38.50 -29.18
N ILE A 5 10.76 37.22 -28.91
CA ILE A 5 10.38 36.08 -29.75
C ILE A 5 9.37 35.25 -28.96
N TYR A 6 8.13 35.18 -29.47
CA TYR A 6 7.05 34.32 -28.99
C TYR A 6 7.14 32.93 -29.65
N PRO A 7 6.88 31.82 -28.93
CA PRO A 7 6.67 30.51 -29.53
C PRO A 7 5.20 30.32 -29.97
N CYS A 8 5.06 29.69 -31.14
CA CYS A 8 3.82 29.37 -31.82
C CYS A 8 3.01 28.29 -31.09
N VAL A 9 1.74 28.56 -30.83
CA VAL A 9 0.73 27.61 -30.34
C VAL A 9 0.05 26.97 -31.56
N PHE A 10 0.13 25.64 -31.70
CA PHE A 10 -0.69 24.90 -32.67
C PHE A 10 -2.03 24.52 -32.05
N THR A 11 -3.09 25.02 -32.67
CA THR A 11 -4.50 24.69 -32.41
C THR A 11 -4.85 23.32 -32.98
N VAL A 12 -5.37 22.41 -32.16
CA VAL A 12 -6.05 21.18 -32.61
C VAL A 12 -7.57 21.40 -32.55
N SER A 13 -8.22 21.10 -33.66
CA SER A 13 -9.64 21.29 -33.92
C SER A 13 -10.53 20.25 -33.20
N ASN A 14 -11.66 20.73 -32.69
CA ASN A 14 -12.77 19.97 -32.10
C ASN A 14 -13.32 18.85 -33.01
N SER A 15 -13.45 17.64 -32.45
CA SER A 15 -14.54 16.70 -32.76
C SER A 15 -15.15 16.21 -31.46
N ARG A 16 -16.50 16.27 -31.39
CA ARG A 16 -17.33 16.16 -30.19
C ARG A 16 -17.53 14.71 -29.70
N ASP A 17 -17.81 14.65 -28.40
CA ASP A 17 -18.40 13.55 -27.58
C ASP A 17 -17.46 12.43 -27.09
N LEU A 18 -16.83 12.64 -25.92
CA LEU A 18 -17.18 11.98 -24.63
C LEU A 18 -16.12 12.28 -23.53
N THR A 19 -16.59 13.00 -22.50
CA THR A 19 -16.02 13.32 -21.15
C THR A 19 -14.50 13.34 -20.94
N VAL A 20 -13.86 14.44 -21.35
CA VAL A 20 -12.67 15.00 -20.69
C VAL A 20 -13.15 15.88 -19.54
N PHE A 21 -12.76 15.60 -18.30
CA PHE A 21 -13.04 16.48 -17.17
C PHE A 21 -11.97 17.60 -17.10
N PRO A 22 -12.35 18.82 -16.70
CA PRO A 22 -11.43 19.95 -16.61
C PRO A 22 -10.36 19.73 -15.54
N PRO A 23 -9.21 20.44 -15.62
CA PRO A 23 -8.19 20.39 -14.58
C PRO A 23 -8.77 20.71 -13.20
N ARG A 24 -8.30 19.99 -12.18
CA ARG A 24 -8.73 20.07 -10.78
C ARG A 24 -8.96 21.52 -10.34
N ALA A 25 -10.11 21.79 -9.73
CA ALA A 25 -10.31 23.05 -9.00
C ALA A 25 -9.24 23.15 -7.89
N PRO A 26 -8.68 24.35 -7.63
CA PRO A 26 -7.62 24.50 -6.66
C PRO A 26 -8.06 23.96 -5.30
N LEU A 27 -7.26 23.06 -4.72
CA LEU A 27 -7.29 22.78 -3.29
C LEU A 27 -7.17 24.13 -2.58
N LYS A 28 -8.30 24.66 -2.08
CA LYS A 28 -8.28 25.67 -1.04
C LYS A 28 -7.72 24.97 0.18
N PHE A 29 -6.39 25.00 0.31
CA PHE A 29 -5.77 24.91 1.62
C PHE A 29 -6.36 26.07 2.41
N SER A 30 -7.37 25.79 3.22
CA SER A 30 -7.57 26.66 4.35
C SER A 30 -6.33 26.46 5.19
N ALA A 31 -5.43 27.44 5.21
CA ALA A 31 -4.41 27.57 6.24
C ALA A 31 -5.03 27.70 7.66
N SER A 32 -6.37 27.62 7.76
CA SER A 32 -7.11 27.18 8.93
C SER A 32 -7.46 25.67 8.88
N ALA A 33 -6.49 24.79 8.58
CA ALA A 33 -6.49 23.46 9.19
C ALA A 33 -6.69 23.71 10.68
N VAL A 34 -7.82 23.26 11.24
CA VAL A 34 -8.36 23.73 12.53
C VAL A 34 -7.24 23.78 13.57
N LYS A 35 -6.64 24.97 13.70
CA LYS A 35 -5.59 25.21 14.68
C LYS A 35 -6.28 25.03 16.01
N GLY A 36 -5.80 24.08 16.80
CA GLY A 36 -6.22 23.83 18.18
C GLY A 36 -5.90 24.99 19.13
N ARG A 37 -6.33 26.21 18.77
CA ARG A 37 -6.53 27.32 19.68
C ARG A 37 -7.98 27.74 19.51
N VAL A 38 -8.77 27.37 20.52
CA VAL A 38 -10.06 27.99 20.84
C VAL A 38 -9.84 29.50 20.85
N LYS A 39 -10.11 30.17 19.72
CA LYS A 39 -10.34 31.61 19.71
C LYS A 39 -11.76 31.79 20.20
N SER A 40 -11.89 32.44 21.34
CA SER A 40 -13.13 32.96 21.90
C SER A 40 -13.95 33.67 20.81
N GLY A 41 -15.08 33.07 20.43
CA GLY A 41 -15.98 33.58 19.39
C GLY A 41 -16.27 32.54 18.31
N VAL A 42 -16.79 31.37 18.69
CA VAL A 42 -17.30 30.40 17.70
C VAL A 42 -18.68 30.87 17.27
N VAL A 43 -18.80 31.33 16.02
CA VAL A 43 -20.10 31.62 15.41
C VAL A 43 -20.79 30.29 15.16
N GLU A 44 -21.89 30.07 15.86
CA GLU A 44 -22.73 28.88 15.71
C GLU A 44 -23.28 28.81 14.28
N LYS A 45 -23.00 27.70 13.57
CA LYS A 45 -23.47 27.52 12.19
C LYS A 45 -24.90 26.96 12.19
N THR A 46 -25.71 27.37 11.22
CA THR A 46 -27.08 26.89 11.04
C THR A 46 -27.09 25.56 10.27
N GLY A 47 -27.98 24.63 10.64
CA GLY A 47 -28.10 23.30 10.03
C GLY A 47 -27.40 22.21 10.84
N ALA A 48 -27.39 20.98 10.30
CA ALA A 48 -26.65 19.86 10.87
C ALA A 48 -25.25 19.72 10.27
N ALA A 49 -24.37 18.97 10.92
CA ALA A 49 -23.13 18.51 10.32
C ALA A 49 -23.02 16.98 10.38
N ILE A 50 -22.43 16.41 9.33
CA ILE A 50 -22.12 14.98 9.23
C ILE A 50 -20.64 14.81 9.56
N VAL A 51 -20.31 13.82 10.39
CA VAL A 51 -18.92 13.39 10.60
C VAL A 51 -18.77 12.02 9.95
N TRP A 52 -18.07 11.97 8.82
CA TRP A 52 -17.94 10.75 8.03
C TRP A 52 -16.63 10.02 8.35
N TYR A 53 -16.80 8.88 9.04
CA TYR A 53 -15.74 7.95 9.43
C TYR A 53 -15.37 6.98 8.30
N LYS A 54 -14.06 6.71 8.15
CA LYS A 54 -13.46 5.73 7.25
C LYS A 54 -12.36 4.93 7.95
N HIS A 55 -11.18 5.51 8.13
CA HIS A 55 -9.97 4.91 8.72
C HIS A 55 -9.55 5.60 10.03
N ASP A 56 -10.52 6.21 10.70
CA ASP A 56 -10.41 7.11 11.85
C ASP A 56 -11.36 6.69 12.97
N LEU A 57 -11.52 5.37 13.19
CA LEU A 57 -12.55 4.77 14.06
C LEU A 57 -12.30 4.97 15.57
N ARG A 58 -12.26 6.24 16.00
CA ARG A 58 -11.99 6.68 17.37
C ARG A 58 -12.73 7.98 17.69
N VAL A 59 -12.84 8.31 18.98
CA VAL A 59 -13.38 9.60 19.46
C VAL A 59 -12.29 10.50 20.05
N ASP A 60 -11.18 9.92 20.52
CA ASP A 60 -10.02 10.65 20.97
C ASP A 60 -9.15 11.08 19.79
N ASP A 61 -8.37 12.14 19.98
CA ASP A 61 -7.41 12.63 18.99
C ASP A 61 -8.01 12.85 17.58
N HIS A 62 -9.27 13.29 17.55
CA HIS A 62 -10.07 13.45 16.35
C HIS A 62 -10.46 14.92 16.18
N SER A 63 -9.61 15.70 15.50
CA SER A 63 -9.79 17.15 15.35
C SER A 63 -11.08 17.52 14.59
N GLY A 64 -11.50 16.69 13.63
CA GLY A 64 -12.77 16.85 12.91
C GLY A 64 -14.00 16.79 13.81
N LEU A 65 -14.08 15.81 14.72
CA LEU A 65 -15.17 15.63 15.67
C LEU A 65 -15.23 16.80 16.65
N ILE A 66 -14.08 17.24 17.16
CA ILE A 66 -13.96 18.40 18.06
C ILE A 66 -14.42 19.68 17.36
N ALA A 67 -13.94 19.91 16.13
CA ALA A 67 -14.32 21.07 15.34
C ALA A 67 -15.84 21.09 15.07
N ALA A 68 -16.40 19.95 14.63
CA ALA A 68 -17.82 19.81 14.37
C ALA A 68 -18.65 20.06 15.64
N ALA A 69 -18.26 19.47 16.78
CA ALA A 69 -18.97 19.62 18.06
C ALA A 69 -18.96 21.05 18.59
N SER A 70 -17.90 21.80 18.31
CA SER A 70 -17.82 23.21 18.70
C SER A 70 -18.69 24.14 17.84
N GLN A 71 -19.03 23.75 16.61
CA GLN A 71 -19.65 24.63 15.62
C GLN A 71 -21.15 24.35 15.37
N TYR A 72 -21.62 23.15 15.72
CA TYR A 72 -22.94 22.66 15.34
C TYR A 72 -23.72 22.10 16.54
N ARG A 73 -25.02 22.43 16.61
CA ARG A 73 -25.97 21.84 17.58
C ARG A 73 -26.49 20.46 17.20
N THR A 74 -26.31 20.05 15.95
CA THR A 74 -26.76 18.75 15.47
C THR A 74 -25.64 18.09 14.71
N LEU A 75 -25.22 16.92 15.20
CA LEU A 75 -24.15 16.13 14.63
C LEU A 75 -24.60 14.71 14.36
N VAL A 76 -24.23 14.23 13.17
CA VAL A 76 -24.53 12.87 12.73
C VAL A 76 -23.23 12.16 12.35
N PRO A 77 -22.61 11.44 13.30
CA PRO A 77 -21.53 10.51 13.01
C PRO A 77 -22.03 9.38 12.09
N VAL A 78 -21.35 9.12 10.99
CA VAL A 78 -21.72 8.09 10.03
C VAL A 78 -20.53 7.26 9.58
N TYR A 79 -20.72 5.95 9.49
CA TYR A 79 -19.86 5.03 8.79
C TYR A 79 -20.62 4.42 7.61
N VAL A 80 -19.99 4.46 6.43
CA VAL A 80 -20.56 3.93 5.19
C VAL A 80 -19.78 2.69 4.76
N PHE A 81 -20.45 1.55 4.72
CA PHE A 81 -19.92 0.34 4.11
C PHE A 81 -19.94 0.50 2.58
N ASP A 82 -18.82 1.00 2.04
CA ASP A 82 -18.57 1.13 0.60
C ASP A 82 -17.76 -0.06 0.09
N HIS A 83 -18.26 -0.73 -0.96
CA HIS A 83 -17.62 -1.89 -1.59
C HIS A 83 -16.16 -1.65 -1.99
N ARG A 84 -15.79 -0.42 -2.41
CA ARG A 84 -14.42 -0.07 -2.81
C ARG A 84 -13.43 -0.17 -1.65
N ILE A 85 -13.90 -0.01 -0.42
CA ILE A 85 -13.09 -0.11 0.79
C ILE A 85 -13.12 -1.55 1.30
N VAL A 86 -14.31 -2.08 1.59
CA VAL A 86 -14.43 -3.36 2.29
C VAL A 86 -14.05 -4.58 1.47
N SER A 87 -14.09 -4.52 0.13
CA SER A 87 -13.65 -5.62 -0.73
C SER A 87 -12.15 -5.90 -0.66
N ARG A 88 -11.36 -4.96 -0.12
CA ARG A 88 -9.92 -5.09 0.04
C ARG A 88 -9.52 -5.82 1.32
N PHE A 89 -10.43 -5.88 2.30
CA PHE A 89 -10.20 -6.48 3.60
C PHE A 89 -10.33 -8.00 3.57
N SER A 90 -9.46 -8.68 4.30
CA SER A 90 -9.60 -10.10 4.60
C SER A 90 -10.78 -10.34 5.56
N ASP A 91 -11.19 -11.61 5.71
CA ASP A 91 -12.20 -12.02 6.70
C ASP A 91 -11.83 -11.59 8.13
N GLU A 92 -10.53 -11.61 8.47
CA GLU A 92 -10.01 -11.16 9.76
C GLU A 92 -10.12 -9.63 9.91
N MET A 93 -9.81 -8.88 8.87
CA MET A 93 -9.95 -7.41 8.86
C MET A 93 -11.41 -6.98 8.93
N LEU A 94 -12.33 -7.69 8.27
CA LEU A 94 -13.77 -7.46 8.39
C LEU A 94 -14.27 -7.72 9.82
N GLN A 95 -13.79 -8.78 10.46
CA GLN A 95 -14.08 -9.04 11.88
C GLN A 95 -13.56 -7.90 12.76
N LEU A 96 -12.32 -7.46 12.53
CA LEU A 96 -11.71 -6.37 13.29
C LEU A 96 -12.49 -5.06 13.15
N LEU A 97 -12.91 -4.75 11.92
CA LEU A 97 -13.74 -3.58 11.60
C LEU A 97 -15.06 -3.61 12.37
N LEU A 98 -15.74 -4.76 12.44
CA LEU A 98 -16.99 -4.88 13.19
C LEU A 98 -16.81 -4.58 14.68
N PHE A 99 -15.76 -5.13 15.30
CA PHE A 99 -15.45 -4.83 16.69
C PHE A 99 -15.10 -3.35 16.91
N ALA A 100 -14.36 -2.73 15.98
CA ALA A 100 -14.04 -1.31 16.02
C ALA A 100 -15.31 -0.43 15.95
N LEU A 101 -16.23 -0.77 15.05
CA LEU A 101 -17.48 -0.02 14.87
C LEU A 101 -18.44 -0.19 16.06
N GLU A 102 -18.46 -1.37 16.67
CA GLU A 102 -19.21 -1.62 17.91
C GLU A 102 -18.71 -0.74 19.06
N ASP A 103 -17.40 -0.69 19.26
CA ASP A 103 -16.78 0.16 20.27
C ASP A 103 -16.97 1.64 19.96
N LEU A 104 -16.74 2.08 18.72
CA LEU A 104 -16.95 3.47 18.30
C LEU A 104 -18.41 3.91 18.54
N ARG A 105 -19.38 3.06 18.21
CA ARG A 105 -20.80 3.32 18.50
C ARG A 105 -21.06 3.49 19.98
N LYS A 106 -20.46 2.63 20.83
CA LYS A 106 -20.57 2.73 22.29
C LYS A 106 -19.96 4.04 22.80
N LEU A 107 -18.74 4.37 22.38
CA LEU A 107 -18.03 5.58 22.77
C LEU A 107 -18.80 6.85 22.34
N LEU A 108 -19.34 6.89 21.13
CA LEU A 108 -20.17 8.02 20.67
C LEU A 108 -21.45 8.19 21.50
N LYS A 109 -22.05 7.09 21.99
CA LYS A 109 -23.19 7.14 22.92
C LYS A 109 -22.80 7.69 24.28
N GLU A 110 -21.64 7.30 24.80
CA GLU A 110 -21.08 7.87 26.05
C GLU A 110 -20.80 9.38 25.92
N GLN A 111 -20.43 9.85 24.72
CA GLN A 111 -20.27 11.27 24.43
C GLN A 111 -21.59 12.01 24.13
N GLY A 112 -22.74 11.34 24.18
CA GLY A 112 -24.06 11.96 24.00
C GLY A 112 -24.62 11.93 22.57
N SER A 113 -24.08 11.10 21.67
CA SER A 113 -24.56 10.92 20.29
C SER A 113 -24.76 9.42 19.96
N ASN A 114 -24.61 9.02 18.69
CA ASN A 114 -24.65 7.63 18.24
C ASN A 114 -23.91 7.49 16.89
N LEU A 115 -23.66 6.26 16.43
CA LEU A 115 -23.04 5.99 15.13
C LEU A 115 -24.05 5.50 14.12
N MET A 116 -24.27 6.28 13.06
CA MET A 116 -25.11 5.89 11.94
C MET A 116 -24.38 4.91 11.02
N ILE A 117 -25.04 3.80 10.68
CA ILE A 117 -24.52 2.78 9.78
C ILE A 117 -25.34 2.78 8.49
N ARG A 118 -24.65 2.81 7.35
CA ARG A 118 -25.25 2.78 6.01
C ARG A 118 -24.43 1.89 5.07
N PHE A 119 -25.09 1.39 4.03
CA PHE A 119 -24.50 0.58 2.97
C PHE A 119 -24.70 1.23 1.61
N GLY A 120 -23.71 1.10 0.74
CA GLY A 120 -23.77 1.61 -0.63
C GLY A 120 -22.57 2.46 -0.98
N SER A 121 -22.62 3.08 -2.15
CA SER A 121 -21.55 4.00 -2.54
C SER A 121 -21.61 5.29 -1.74
N ALA A 122 -20.46 5.77 -1.29
CA ALA A 122 -20.34 6.95 -0.42
C ALA A 122 -21.06 8.17 -1.01
N GLU A 123 -20.92 8.44 -2.30
CA GLU A 123 -21.57 9.59 -2.95
C GLU A 123 -23.09 9.54 -2.89
N ARG A 124 -23.69 8.35 -3.04
CA ARG A 124 -25.13 8.17 -2.94
C ARG A 124 -25.60 8.29 -1.50
N VAL A 125 -24.92 7.63 -0.58
CA VAL A 125 -25.30 7.58 0.84
C VAL A 125 -25.17 8.95 1.48
N ILE A 126 -24.02 9.61 1.31
CA ILE A 126 -23.79 10.95 1.85
C ILE A 126 -24.73 11.96 1.18
N GLY A 127 -24.92 11.87 -0.14
CA GLY A 127 -25.85 12.73 -0.87
C GLY A 127 -27.31 12.60 -0.39
N GLN A 128 -27.74 11.41 0.01
CA GLN A 128 -29.07 11.20 0.63
C GLN A 128 -29.12 11.73 2.06
N LEU A 129 -28.11 11.42 2.88
CA LEU A 129 -28.06 11.79 4.29
C LEU A 129 -28.05 13.31 4.47
N VAL A 130 -27.32 14.03 3.62
CA VAL A 130 -27.30 15.49 3.62
C VAL A 130 -28.71 16.07 3.47
N LYS A 131 -29.58 15.43 2.68
CA LYS A 131 -30.98 15.84 2.52
C LYS A 131 -31.84 15.45 3.71
N GLU A 132 -31.64 14.24 4.23
CA GLU A 132 -32.35 13.70 5.40
C GLU A 132 -32.17 14.57 6.64
N VAL A 133 -30.95 15.07 6.87
CA VAL A 133 -30.60 15.83 8.10
C VAL A 133 -30.39 17.32 7.86
N THR A 134 -30.60 17.82 6.64
CA THR A 134 -30.33 19.22 6.24
C THR A 134 -28.90 19.66 6.63
N ALA A 135 -27.91 18.85 6.27
CA ALA A 135 -26.52 19.09 6.66
C ALA A 135 -25.88 20.19 5.82
N SER A 136 -25.26 21.18 6.48
CA SER A 136 -24.51 22.26 5.82
C SER A 136 -23.02 21.96 5.67
N SER A 137 -22.48 21.02 6.46
CA SER A 137 -21.09 20.59 6.35
C SER A 137 -20.90 19.10 6.57
N ILE A 138 -19.91 18.54 5.87
CA ILE A 138 -19.46 17.16 6.01
C ILE A 138 -18.00 17.21 6.45
N PHE A 139 -17.71 16.75 7.67
CA PHE A 139 -16.36 16.61 8.20
C PHE A 139 -15.82 15.23 7.83
N VAL A 140 -14.64 15.19 7.22
CA VAL A 140 -14.02 13.96 6.74
C VAL A 140 -12.49 14.01 6.86
N GLU A 141 -11.86 12.90 7.24
CA GLU A 141 -10.39 12.84 7.33
C GLU A 141 -9.73 13.05 5.95
N GLU A 142 -8.62 13.78 5.93
CA GLU A 142 -7.77 14.00 4.76
C GLU A 142 -7.05 12.72 4.34
N GLU A 143 -7.36 12.28 3.13
CA GLU A 143 -6.82 11.07 2.52
C GLU A 143 -5.68 11.37 1.55
N VAL A 144 -4.76 10.41 1.43
CA VAL A 144 -3.66 10.47 0.46
C VAL A 144 -3.72 9.37 -0.59
N GLU A 145 -4.49 8.30 -0.32
CA GLU A 145 -4.69 7.19 -1.24
C GLU A 145 -5.57 7.63 -2.43
N TYR A 146 -5.12 7.31 -3.64
CA TYR A 146 -5.74 7.79 -4.88
C TYR A 146 -7.25 7.47 -4.97
N GLU A 147 -7.64 6.23 -4.71
CA GLU A 147 -9.06 5.81 -4.81
C GLU A 147 -9.95 6.48 -3.75
N LEU A 148 -9.42 6.75 -2.55
CA LEU A 148 -10.16 7.47 -1.52
C LEU A 148 -10.27 8.95 -1.85
N CYS A 149 -9.20 9.58 -2.35
CA CYS A 149 -9.26 10.94 -2.87
C CYS A 149 -10.30 11.07 -4.00
N ARG A 150 -10.30 10.14 -4.95
CA ARG A 150 -11.29 10.05 -6.03
C ARG A 150 -12.71 9.91 -5.49
N MET A 151 -12.91 9.04 -4.49
CA MET A 151 -14.20 8.91 -3.82
C MET A 151 -14.66 10.24 -3.21
N LEU A 152 -13.77 10.96 -2.52
CA LEU A 152 -14.07 12.28 -1.94
C LEU A 152 -14.42 13.31 -3.02
N ASP A 153 -13.74 13.30 -4.15
CA ASP A 153 -14.02 14.20 -5.27
C ASP A 153 -15.40 13.92 -5.89
N ILE A 154 -15.76 12.65 -6.09
CA ILE A 154 -17.10 12.25 -6.59
C ILE A 154 -18.20 12.66 -5.59
N VAL A 155 -17.96 12.49 -4.29
CA VAL A 155 -18.89 12.97 -3.25
C VAL A 155 -19.03 14.49 -3.36
N ASN A 156 -17.93 15.23 -3.49
CA ASN A 156 -17.96 16.69 -3.62
C ASN A 156 -18.74 17.17 -4.86
N GLU A 157 -18.52 16.53 -6.01
CA GLU A 157 -19.27 16.78 -7.24
C GLU A 157 -20.76 16.49 -7.05
N THR A 158 -21.10 15.38 -6.41
CA THR A 158 -22.50 15.02 -6.12
C THR A 158 -23.15 16.09 -5.23
N LEU A 159 -22.45 16.56 -4.19
CA LEU A 159 -22.95 17.59 -3.28
C LEU A 159 -23.12 18.96 -3.96
N SER A 160 -22.34 19.26 -5.01
CA SER A 160 -22.51 20.50 -5.80
C SER A 160 -23.88 20.59 -6.50
N THR A 161 -24.54 19.45 -6.72
CA THR A 161 -25.88 19.37 -7.30
C THR A 161 -27.00 19.46 -6.26
N VAL A 162 -26.66 19.46 -4.96
CA VAL A 162 -27.59 19.51 -3.84
C VAL A 162 -27.59 20.92 -3.24
N SER A 163 -28.73 21.59 -3.23
CA SER A 163 -28.88 22.93 -2.65
C SER A 163 -29.96 22.95 -1.55
N PHE A 164 -29.64 23.55 -0.42
CA PHE A 164 -30.58 23.87 0.67
C PHE A 164 -30.45 25.35 1.03
N ASP A 165 -31.57 26.08 1.09
CA ASP A 165 -31.60 27.52 1.38
C ASP A 165 -30.61 28.36 0.55
N GLY A 166 -30.42 27.99 -0.72
CA GLY A 166 -29.51 28.67 -1.64
C GLY A 166 -28.02 28.46 -1.36
N ARG A 167 -27.65 27.48 -0.52
CA ARG A 167 -26.25 27.09 -0.25
C ARG A 167 -26.02 25.62 -0.52
N ASN A 168 -24.81 25.31 -1.00
CA ASN A 168 -24.36 23.93 -1.17
C ASN A 168 -23.62 23.46 0.09
N PRO A 169 -23.80 22.20 0.50
CA PRO A 169 -23.04 21.60 1.60
C PRO A 169 -21.53 21.69 1.35
N GLU A 170 -20.76 22.03 2.38
CA GLU A 170 -19.30 22.14 2.32
C GLU A 170 -18.63 20.87 2.84
N ILE A 171 -17.66 20.33 2.10
CA ILE A 171 -16.75 19.30 2.63
C ILE A 171 -15.60 19.96 3.39
N VAL A 172 -15.53 19.69 4.69
CA VAL A 172 -14.46 20.14 5.59
C VAL A 172 -13.50 18.97 5.82
N ARG A 173 -12.33 19.04 5.18
CA ARG A 173 -11.26 18.05 5.39
C ARG A 173 -10.51 18.35 6.68
N TRP A 174 -10.24 17.32 7.49
CA TRP A 174 -9.47 17.46 8.73
C TRP A 174 -8.31 16.46 8.77
N SER A 175 -7.26 16.79 9.51
CA SER A 175 -6.20 15.86 9.88
C SER A 175 -5.72 16.15 11.30
N THR A 176 -5.08 15.17 11.94
CA THR A 176 -4.38 15.38 13.21
C THR A 176 -2.88 15.28 12.93
N PRO A 177 -2.24 16.38 12.51
CA PRO A 177 -0.82 16.35 12.18
C PRO A 177 -0.02 16.02 13.44
N PHE A 178 0.96 15.14 13.29
CA PHE A 178 1.81 14.72 14.38
C PHE A 178 2.84 15.81 14.74
N TYR A 179 3.31 16.53 13.72
CA TYR A 179 4.22 17.68 13.82
C TYR A 179 3.50 18.98 13.45
N ASP A 180 3.83 20.10 14.12
CA ASP A 180 3.33 21.43 13.74
C ASP A 180 4.05 21.96 12.48
N VAL A 181 3.70 21.39 11.32
CA VAL A 181 4.20 21.80 10.01
C VAL A 181 3.33 22.94 9.48
N LYS A 182 3.91 24.14 9.40
CA LYS A 182 3.19 25.35 8.93
C LYS A 182 2.96 25.37 7.42
N ASN A 183 3.93 24.87 6.66
CA ASN A 183 3.90 24.84 5.20
C ASN A 183 4.56 23.54 4.72
N LEU A 184 3.84 22.77 3.91
CA LEU A 184 4.31 21.50 3.37
C LEU A 184 5.39 21.70 2.29
N GLU A 185 5.39 22.85 1.60
CA GLU A 185 6.40 23.14 0.57
C GLU A 185 7.80 23.34 1.17
N ASP A 186 7.88 23.80 2.42
CA ASP A 186 9.13 24.04 3.14
C ASP A 186 9.72 22.75 3.76
N LEU A 187 9.04 21.60 3.63
CA LEU A 187 9.58 20.34 4.12
C LEU A 187 10.85 19.95 3.34
N PRO A 188 11.93 19.57 4.05
CA PRO A 188 13.15 19.14 3.39
C PRO A 188 12.90 17.83 2.65
N LEU A 189 13.66 17.60 1.58
CA LEU A 189 13.55 16.38 0.78
C LEU A 189 14.08 15.15 1.52
N SER A 190 14.95 15.32 2.52
CA SER A 190 15.52 14.22 3.29
C SER A 190 14.96 14.11 4.71
N TYR A 191 14.70 12.87 5.15
CA TYR A 191 14.24 12.60 6.51
C TYR A 191 15.23 13.06 7.59
N ASN A 192 16.53 13.00 7.32
CA ASN A 192 17.54 13.45 8.27
C ASN A 192 17.50 14.96 8.51
N GLU A 193 17.30 15.75 7.45
CA GLU A 193 17.08 17.19 7.60
C GLU A 193 15.77 17.47 8.30
N PHE A 194 14.71 16.72 7.98
CA PHE A 194 13.44 16.82 8.68
C PHE A 194 13.60 16.62 10.19
N LYS A 195 14.34 15.59 10.63
CA LYS A 195 14.64 15.37 12.05
C LYS A 195 15.47 16.49 12.69
N LYS A 196 16.35 17.16 11.93
CA LYS A 196 17.14 18.31 12.43
C LYS A 196 16.26 19.53 12.73
N LEU A 197 15.11 19.67 12.07
CA LEU A 197 14.17 20.78 12.30
C LEU A 197 13.50 20.71 13.67
N LYS A 198 13.46 19.52 14.32
CA LYS A 198 12.91 19.31 15.67
C LYS A 198 11.53 19.96 15.85
N PHE A 199 10.63 19.71 14.89
CA PHE A 199 9.26 20.22 14.97
C PHE A 199 8.62 19.84 16.30
N PRO A 200 7.90 20.77 16.97
CA PRO A 200 7.20 20.45 18.19
C PRO A 200 6.09 19.44 17.88
N VAL A 201 5.96 18.46 18.76
CA VAL A 201 4.88 17.47 18.71
C VAL A 201 3.66 18.07 19.39
N VAL A 202 2.50 17.95 18.74
CA VAL A 202 1.23 18.44 19.28
C VAL A 202 0.82 17.55 20.47
N SER A 203 -0.04 18.01 21.37
CA SER A 203 -0.59 17.16 22.44
C SER A 203 -1.83 16.41 21.97
N SER A 204 -1.98 15.15 22.38
CA SER A 204 -3.18 14.34 22.09
C SER A 204 -4.45 15.04 22.59
N LEU A 205 -5.49 15.05 21.76
CA LEU A 205 -6.77 15.70 22.07
C LEU A 205 -7.72 14.76 22.81
N LEU A 206 -8.43 15.28 23.81
CA LEU A 206 -9.49 14.55 24.51
C LEU A 206 -10.78 14.50 23.68
N PRO A 207 -11.62 13.46 23.85
CA PRO A 207 -12.93 13.40 23.22
C PRO A 207 -13.82 14.59 23.63
N PRO A 208 -14.57 15.20 22.69
CA PRO A 208 -15.53 16.25 23.00
C PRO A 208 -16.86 15.66 23.51
N THR A 209 -17.57 16.40 24.34
CA THR A 209 -19.00 16.16 24.57
C THR A 209 -19.77 16.55 23.31
N LEU A 210 -20.63 15.66 22.83
CA LEU A 210 -21.41 15.85 21.61
C LEU A 210 -22.81 16.40 21.94
N PRO A 211 -23.39 17.21 21.05
CA PRO A 211 -24.78 17.61 21.17
C PRO A 211 -25.69 16.37 21.03
N GLY A 212 -26.82 16.41 21.76
CA GLY A 212 -27.79 15.30 21.78
C GLY A 212 -28.28 14.91 20.38
N PRO A 213 -28.58 13.61 20.16
CA PRO A 213 -28.99 13.12 18.85
C PRO A 213 -30.33 13.72 18.43
N PRO A 214 -30.58 13.93 17.13
CA PRO A 214 -31.92 14.21 16.62
C PRO A 214 -32.88 13.10 17.05
N MET A 215 -34.06 13.47 17.55
CA MET A 215 -34.98 12.55 18.24
C MET A 215 -35.58 11.46 17.33
N ASP A 216 -35.46 11.55 16.00
CA ASP A 216 -36.19 10.69 15.05
C ASP A 216 -35.34 10.05 13.92
N LEU A 217 -34.01 9.95 14.06
CA LEU A 217 -33.16 9.36 13.00
C LEU A 217 -33.03 7.83 13.08
N PHE A 218 -33.07 7.17 11.92
CA PHE A 218 -32.75 5.75 11.81
C PHE A 218 -31.23 5.54 11.80
N TRP A 219 -30.66 5.12 12.93
CA TRP A 219 -29.21 4.93 13.10
C TRP A 219 -28.65 3.67 12.42
N GLY A 220 -29.48 2.70 12.03
CA GLY A 220 -29.05 1.44 11.42
C GLY A 220 -28.46 0.43 12.42
N ALA A 221 -28.67 -0.86 12.18
CA ALA A 221 -28.03 -1.92 12.97
C ALA A 221 -26.58 -2.13 12.52
N LEU A 222 -25.72 -2.61 13.43
CA LEU A 222 -24.41 -3.14 13.02
C LEU A 222 -24.65 -4.47 12.28
N PRO A 223 -24.02 -4.68 11.12
CA PRO A 223 -24.17 -5.91 10.38
C PRO A 223 -23.41 -7.06 11.03
N THR A 224 -23.81 -8.29 10.69
CA THR A 224 -23.01 -9.48 11.01
C THR A 224 -21.84 -9.63 10.03
N LEU A 225 -20.86 -10.48 10.36
CA LEU A 225 -19.77 -10.82 9.43
C LEU A 225 -20.32 -11.44 8.14
N ASP A 226 -21.36 -12.25 8.23
CA ASP A 226 -21.96 -12.90 7.07
C ASP A 226 -22.70 -11.89 6.19
N ASP A 227 -23.33 -10.86 6.77
CA ASP A 227 -23.91 -9.74 6.01
C ASP A 227 -22.83 -8.97 5.25
N LEU A 228 -21.67 -8.71 5.87
CA LEU A 228 -20.55 -8.03 5.20
C LEU A 228 -19.94 -8.87 4.08
N LYS A 229 -19.75 -10.16 4.32
CA LYS A 229 -19.26 -11.09 3.29
C LYS A 229 -20.21 -11.14 2.11
N LYS A 230 -21.51 -11.26 2.40
CA LYS A 230 -22.54 -11.22 1.38
C LYS A 230 -22.54 -9.88 0.63
N PHE A 231 -22.36 -8.74 1.31
CA PHE A 231 -22.27 -7.45 0.64
C PHE A 231 -21.04 -7.33 -0.28
N VAL A 232 -19.88 -7.82 0.18
CA VAL A 232 -18.65 -7.90 -0.64
C VAL A 232 -18.89 -8.80 -1.86
N ASP A 233 -19.53 -9.94 -1.66
CA ASP A 233 -19.84 -10.91 -2.71
C ASP A 233 -20.96 -10.41 -3.65
N ASP A 234 -21.97 -9.69 -3.18
CA ASP A 234 -23.10 -9.20 -4.00
C ASP A 234 -22.65 -8.08 -4.96
N SER A 235 -21.63 -7.30 -4.58
CA SER A 235 -20.98 -6.34 -5.47
C SER A 235 -20.27 -7.02 -6.65
N SER A 236 -20.01 -8.33 -6.53
CA SER A 236 -19.42 -9.16 -7.58
C SER A 236 -20.46 -9.71 -8.58
N ASN A 237 -21.30 -8.82 -9.11
CA ASN A 237 -21.80 -8.90 -10.50
C ASN A 237 -20.67 -8.68 -11.53
N VAL A 238 -19.48 -9.07 -11.12
CA VAL A 238 -18.21 -9.02 -11.81
C VAL A 238 -17.99 -10.44 -12.30
N GLY A 239 -17.73 -10.61 -13.59
CA GLY A 239 -17.69 -11.93 -14.25
C GLY A 239 -16.81 -12.95 -13.50
N ASN A 240 -17.09 -14.24 -13.69
CA ASN A 240 -16.46 -15.37 -12.99
C ASN A 240 -14.91 -15.28 -12.90
N LEU A 241 -14.25 -14.70 -13.91
CA LEU A 241 -12.80 -14.51 -13.96
C LEU A 241 -12.25 -13.61 -12.85
N LYS A 242 -12.91 -12.49 -12.53
CA LYS A 242 -12.41 -11.58 -11.48
C LYS A 242 -12.64 -12.15 -10.08
N LYS A 243 -13.69 -12.98 -9.89
CA LYS A 243 -13.90 -13.77 -8.67
C LYS A 243 -12.76 -14.77 -8.43
N GLU A 244 -12.29 -15.41 -9.50
CA GLU A 244 -11.14 -16.32 -9.44
C GLU A 244 -9.87 -15.59 -8.97
N TRP A 245 -9.57 -14.41 -9.52
CA TRP A 245 -8.38 -13.64 -9.12
C TRP A 245 -8.44 -13.12 -7.69
N ILE A 246 -9.60 -12.63 -7.24
CA ILE A 246 -9.78 -12.19 -5.84
C ILE A 246 -9.52 -13.35 -4.88
N SER A 247 -9.83 -14.60 -5.26
CA SER A 247 -9.54 -15.77 -4.44
C SER A 247 -8.04 -16.00 -4.22
N PHE A 248 -7.16 -15.51 -5.11
CA PHE A 248 -5.71 -15.65 -4.95
C PHE A 248 -5.17 -14.88 -3.76
N LYS A 249 -5.84 -13.80 -3.32
CA LYS A 249 -5.48 -13.06 -2.10
C LYS A 249 -5.59 -13.91 -0.84
N LYS A 250 -6.40 -14.98 -0.86
CA LYS A 250 -6.61 -15.86 0.31
C LYS A 250 -5.42 -16.77 0.61
N PHE A 251 -4.48 -16.93 -0.33
CA PHE A 251 -3.34 -17.83 -0.17
C PHE A 251 -2.04 -17.05 -0.26
N SER A 252 -1.19 -17.17 0.76
CA SER A 252 0.17 -16.65 0.67
C SER A 252 0.97 -17.39 -0.39
N ALA A 253 1.98 -16.74 -0.94
CA ALA A 253 2.96 -17.33 -1.85
C ALA A 253 3.55 -18.63 -1.27
N GLN A 254 3.86 -18.62 0.04
CA GLN A 254 4.36 -19.78 0.74
C GLN A 254 3.33 -20.93 0.74
N SER A 255 2.06 -20.65 1.04
CA SER A 255 1.01 -21.68 0.98
C SER A 255 0.80 -22.23 -0.43
N VAL A 256 0.97 -21.40 -1.47
CA VAL A 256 0.90 -21.86 -2.87
C VAL A 256 2.08 -22.78 -3.21
N LEU A 257 3.30 -22.42 -2.79
CA LEU A 257 4.50 -23.25 -2.95
C LEU A 257 4.37 -24.59 -2.23
N GLN A 258 3.92 -24.59 -0.96
CA GLN A 258 3.69 -25.82 -0.19
C GLN A 258 2.68 -26.74 -0.89
N ARG A 259 1.60 -26.20 -1.45
CA ARG A 259 0.63 -26.99 -2.22
C ARG A 259 1.23 -27.57 -3.50
N LYS A 260 2.08 -26.82 -4.21
CA LYS A 260 2.80 -27.35 -5.38
C LYS A 260 3.74 -28.48 -4.98
N ARG A 261 4.47 -28.31 -3.87
CA ARG A 261 5.34 -29.35 -3.29
C ARG A 261 4.58 -30.62 -2.94
N LEU A 262 3.43 -30.49 -2.28
CA LEU A 262 2.56 -31.63 -1.96
C LEU A 262 2.09 -32.35 -3.23
N LYS A 263 1.69 -31.62 -4.28
CA LYS A 263 1.31 -32.22 -5.56
C LYS A 263 2.46 -32.94 -6.27
N GLU A 264 3.71 -32.47 -6.13
CA GLU A 264 4.88 -33.17 -6.66
C GLU A 264 5.20 -34.44 -5.86
N LEU A 265 5.04 -34.41 -4.52
CA LEU A 265 5.13 -35.59 -3.68
C LEU A 265 4.09 -36.63 -4.09
N GLU A 266 2.83 -36.23 -4.25
CA GLU A 266 1.73 -37.12 -4.71
C GLU A 266 2.00 -37.72 -6.10
N LYS A 267 2.63 -36.98 -7.01
CA LYS A 267 3.05 -37.52 -8.33
C LYS A 267 4.20 -38.52 -8.22
N THR A 268 5.04 -38.39 -7.20
CA THR A 268 6.19 -39.28 -6.96
C THR A 268 5.78 -40.53 -6.15
N GLU A 269 4.75 -40.41 -5.31
CA GLU A 269 4.21 -41.44 -4.41
C GLU A 269 3.06 -42.28 -5.01
N LEU A 270 2.88 -42.29 -6.34
CA LEU A 270 2.03 -43.28 -7.03
C LEU A 270 2.61 -44.73 -7.00
N ARG A 271 3.46 -45.03 -6.02
CA ARG A 271 3.71 -46.35 -5.43
C ARG A 271 3.51 -46.23 -3.91
N GLU A 272 2.43 -46.90 -3.45
CA GLU A 272 2.02 -47.20 -2.07
C GLU A 272 1.08 -46.21 -1.35
N SER A 273 -0.19 -46.63 -1.34
CA SER A 273 -1.31 -46.40 -0.42
C SER A 273 -1.29 -45.24 0.59
N ASN A 274 -2.24 -44.32 0.34
CA ASN A 274 -3.12 -43.58 1.25
C ASN A 274 -3.14 -44.03 2.74
N GLN A 275 -2.89 -43.08 3.66
CA GLN A 275 -3.92 -42.57 4.59
C GLN A 275 -3.45 -41.42 5.51
N GLN A 276 -4.41 -40.51 5.73
CA GLN A 276 -4.63 -39.63 6.90
C GLN A 276 -3.70 -38.43 7.18
N ILE A 277 -4.27 -37.23 7.09
CA ILE A 277 -4.02 -36.15 8.07
C ILE A 277 -5.35 -35.52 8.46
N ALA A 278 -5.75 -35.76 9.70
CA ALA A 278 -6.90 -35.13 10.36
C ALA A 278 -6.54 -33.71 10.81
N SER A 279 -7.46 -32.77 10.57
CA SER A 279 -7.36 -31.39 11.02
C SER A 279 -7.50 -31.30 12.54
N TYR A 280 -6.46 -30.85 13.24
CA TYR A 280 -6.59 -30.37 14.61
C TYR A 280 -7.31 -29.01 14.60
N LYS A 281 -8.62 -29.02 14.88
CA LYS A 281 -9.35 -27.84 15.34
C LYS A 281 -9.33 -27.84 16.86
N THR A 282 -8.33 -27.18 17.45
CA THR A 282 -8.34 -26.89 18.88
C THR A 282 -9.17 -25.63 19.10
N THR A 283 -10.41 -25.82 19.54
CA THR A 283 -11.26 -24.73 20.06
C THR A 283 -10.70 -24.31 21.42
N GLN A 284 -9.74 -23.38 21.45
CA GLN A 284 -9.37 -22.69 22.68
C GLN A 284 -10.54 -21.77 23.09
N ARG A 285 -11.04 -21.95 24.33
CA ARG A 285 -11.95 -20.99 24.97
C ARG A 285 -11.22 -19.65 25.11
N ARG A 286 -11.77 -18.62 24.47
CA ARG A 286 -11.22 -17.26 24.49
C ARG A 286 -11.37 -16.62 25.86
N PRO A 287 -10.36 -15.91 26.38
CA PRO A 287 -10.51 -15.04 27.54
C PRO A 287 -11.51 -13.92 27.21
N GLU A 288 -12.45 -13.60 28.12
CA GLU A 288 -13.46 -12.55 27.93
C GLU A 288 -12.88 -11.13 27.72
N LYS A 289 -11.57 -10.93 27.95
CA LYS A 289 -10.86 -9.64 27.84
C LYS A 289 -9.64 -9.66 26.90
N SER A 290 -9.56 -10.61 25.98
CA SER A 290 -8.42 -10.71 25.05
C SER A 290 -8.40 -9.55 24.05
N ALA A 291 -7.22 -8.94 23.85
CA ALA A 291 -6.99 -7.94 22.80
C ALA A 291 -6.88 -8.55 21.38
N PHE A 292 -6.89 -9.88 21.27
CA PHE A 292 -6.76 -10.63 20.02
C PHE A 292 -8.12 -11.19 19.58
N VAL A 293 -8.97 -10.30 19.08
CA VAL A 293 -10.40 -10.58 18.84
C VAL A 293 -10.67 -11.46 17.60
N THR A 294 -9.71 -11.59 16.69
CA THR A 294 -9.84 -12.36 15.44
C THR A 294 -9.68 -13.87 15.67
N ARG A 295 -10.13 -14.69 14.72
CA ARG A 295 -10.01 -16.17 14.81
C ARG A 295 -8.57 -16.66 14.88
N GLN A 296 -7.65 -15.99 14.19
CA GLN A 296 -6.23 -16.34 14.18
C GLN A 296 -5.49 -15.87 15.44
N GLY A 297 -6.04 -14.89 16.16
CA GLY A 297 -5.50 -14.45 17.45
C GLY A 297 -4.12 -13.80 17.36
N ASN A 298 -3.80 -13.17 16.23
CA ASN A 298 -2.48 -12.57 15.92
C ASN A 298 -2.53 -11.05 15.70
N LEU A 299 -3.73 -10.46 15.63
CA LEU A 299 -3.92 -9.03 15.43
C LEU A 299 -4.57 -8.42 16.67
N VAL A 300 -3.98 -7.33 17.15
CA VAL A 300 -4.58 -6.52 18.21
C VAL A 300 -5.77 -5.76 17.63
N GLY A 301 -6.89 -5.80 18.35
CA GLY A 301 -8.02 -4.92 18.11
C GLY A 301 -9.08 -5.06 19.16
N GLY A 302 -10.34 -4.93 18.75
CA GLY A 302 -11.43 -4.62 19.66
C GLY A 302 -11.60 -3.11 19.77
N GLY A 303 -11.94 -2.64 20.97
CA GLY A 303 -12.13 -1.21 21.24
C GLY A 303 -10.86 -0.43 21.53
N ALA A 304 -10.94 0.89 21.47
CA ALA A 304 -9.81 1.80 21.69
C ALA A 304 -9.12 1.56 23.05
N SER A 305 -9.90 1.35 24.11
CA SER A 305 -9.35 1.05 25.45
C SER A 305 -8.59 -0.27 25.52
N LEU A 306 -9.05 -1.29 24.78
CA LEU A 306 -8.42 -2.61 24.74
C LEU A 306 -7.09 -2.55 23.97
N VAL A 307 -7.08 -1.84 22.84
CA VAL A 307 -5.85 -1.58 22.07
C VAL A 307 -4.85 -0.77 22.89
N LEU A 308 -5.29 0.24 23.65
CA LEU A 308 -4.42 1.02 24.54
C LEU A 308 -3.86 0.17 25.69
N ASN A 309 -4.65 -0.73 26.27
CA ASN A 309 -4.16 -1.66 27.28
C ASN A 309 -3.11 -2.63 26.70
N ALA A 310 -3.35 -3.14 25.48
CA ALA A 310 -2.38 -3.96 24.77
C ALA A 310 -1.09 -3.18 24.45
N LEU A 311 -1.20 -1.90 24.05
CA LEU A 311 -0.04 -1.03 23.84
C LEU A 311 0.73 -0.84 25.15
N ALA A 312 0.04 -0.61 26.27
CA ALA A 312 0.67 -0.48 27.57
C ALA A 312 1.41 -1.75 28.01
N ALA A 313 0.88 -2.93 27.68
CA ALA A 313 1.52 -4.22 27.89
C ALA A 313 2.74 -4.40 26.98
N TYR A 314 2.62 -4.03 25.70
CA TYR A 314 3.71 -4.06 24.72
C TYR A 314 4.90 -3.21 25.17
N LEU A 315 4.64 -1.97 25.56
CA LEU A 315 5.66 -1.03 26.05
C LEU A 315 6.33 -1.50 27.34
N ARG A 316 5.72 -2.41 28.12
CA ARG A 316 6.25 -2.93 29.40
C ARG A 316 6.76 -4.37 29.28
N TYR A 317 7.13 -4.79 28.07
CA TYR A 317 7.63 -6.14 27.85
C TYR A 317 8.84 -6.44 28.73
N LEU A 318 8.84 -7.63 29.35
CA LEU A 318 9.89 -8.16 30.24
C LEU A 318 10.14 -7.40 31.56
N GLU A 319 9.26 -6.49 31.97
CA GLU A 319 9.40 -5.80 33.27
C GLU A 319 8.88 -6.60 34.47
N GLY A 320 8.47 -7.87 34.26
CA GLY A 320 7.85 -8.72 35.27
C GLY A 320 6.40 -8.30 35.54
N THR A 321 5.43 -9.08 35.08
CA THR A 321 4.00 -8.71 35.19
C THR A 321 3.29 -9.56 36.22
N ALA A 322 2.72 -8.93 37.25
CA ALA A 322 1.74 -9.56 38.13
C ALA A 322 0.31 -9.58 37.54
N ARG A 323 0.12 -9.06 36.31
CA ARG A 323 -1.19 -8.99 35.64
C ARG A 323 -1.33 -10.12 34.63
N ASP A 324 -2.25 -11.02 34.87
CA ASP A 324 -2.58 -12.13 33.96
C ASP A 324 -3.00 -11.63 32.56
N GLU A 325 -3.68 -10.48 32.49
CA GLU A 325 -4.16 -9.87 31.24
C GLU A 325 -3.04 -9.43 30.27
N TRP A 326 -1.77 -9.31 30.71
CA TRP A 326 -0.66 -8.91 29.85
C TRP A 326 0.17 -10.08 29.32
N GLN A 327 0.02 -11.27 29.90
CA GLN A 327 0.79 -12.46 29.52
C GLN A 327 0.49 -12.87 28.07
N GLU A 328 -0.77 -12.79 27.64
CA GLU A 328 -1.19 -13.08 26.27
C GLU A 328 -0.48 -12.15 25.27
N VAL A 329 -0.44 -10.84 25.54
CA VAL A 329 0.23 -9.86 24.66
C VAL A 329 1.74 -10.15 24.58
N HIS A 330 2.37 -10.50 25.70
CA HIS A 330 3.80 -10.83 25.75
C HIS A 330 4.12 -12.12 25.01
N GLU A 331 3.24 -13.12 25.05
CA GLU A 331 3.36 -14.35 24.25
C GLU A 331 3.24 -14.06 22.76
N LYS A 332 2.19 -13.32 22.36
CA LYS A 332 1.97 -12.95 20.96
C LYS A 332 3.07 -12.05 20.40
N LEU A 333 3.64 -11.17 21.22
CA LEU A 333 4.81 -10.40 20.86
C LEU A 333 5.97 -11.33 20.49
N ARG A 334 6.29 -12.33 21.33
CA ARG A 334 7.38 -13.29 21.05
C ARG A 334 7.14 -14.09 19.77
N GLU A 335 5.91 -14.50 19.52
CA GLU A 335 5.53 -15.22 18.30
C GLU A 335 5.67 -14.34 17.05
N ALA A 336 5.30 -13.06 17.15
CA ALA A 336 5.32 -12.11 16.03
C ALA A 336 6.70 -11.48 15.76
N GLU A 337 7.65 -11.56 16.70
CA GLU A 337 8.97 -10.93 16.62
C GLU A 337 9.90 -11.67 15.64
N SER A 338 9.73 -11.40 14.33
CA SER A 338 10.61 -11.93 13.27
C SER A 338 11.98 -11.26 13.22
N ARG A 339 12.05 -10.00 13.65
CA ARG A 339 13.27 -9.22 13.91
C ARG A 339 12.95 -8.19 15.00
N GLU A 340 14.00 -7.62 15.60
CA GLU A 340 13.85 -6.61 16.65
C GLU A 340 12.91 -5.46 16.23
N GLY A 341 11.83 -5.30 17.00
CA GLY A 341 10.78 -4.30 16.84
C GLY A 341 9.70 -4.63 15.80
N ALA A 342 9.81 -5.72 15.03
CA ALA A 342 8.84 -6.03 13.97
C ALA A 342 7.48 -6.48 14.52
N SER A 343 7.43 -7.00 15.75
CA SER A 343 6.17 -7.35 16.42
C SER A 343 5.21 -6.16 16.53
N PHE A 344 5.71 -4.92 16.64
CA PHE A 344 4.83 -3.77 16.77
C PHE A 344 3.91 -3.63 15.54
N HIS A 345 4.51 -3.62 14.35
CA HIS A 345 3.75 -3.53 13.10
C HIS A 345 2.85 -4.76 12.92
N ALA A 346 3.36 -5.96 13.19
CA ALA A 346 2.59 -7.20 13.04
C ALA A 346 1.35 -7.26 13.94
N LEU A 347 1.46 -6.79 15.19
CA LEU A 347 0.37 -6.84 16.16
C LEU A 347 -0.58 -5.64 16.03
N PHE A 348 -0.06 -4.41 15.91
CA PHE A 348 -0.84 -3.17 15.98
C PHE A 348 -1.15 -2.55 14.62
N GLY A 349 -0.54 -3.00 13.53
CA GLY A 349 -0.70 -2.41 12.20
C GLY A 349 -2.14 -2.32 11.73
N SER A 350 -2.96 -3.34 12.02
CA SER A 350 -4.39 -3.34 11.66
C SER A 350 -5.21 -2.35 12.49
N ALA A 351 -4.89 -2.17 13.77
CA ALA A 351 -5.54 -1.18 14.63
C ALA A 351 -5.21 0.26 14.20
N LEU A 352 -3.97 0.50 13.76
CA LEU A 352 -3.54 1.76 13.16
C LEU A 352 -4.22 2.01 11.80
N LEU A 353 -4.33 0.99 10.95
CA LEU A 353 -5.01 1.07 9.65
C LEU A 353 -6.49 1.45 9.78
N LEU A 354 -7.20 0.89 10.76
CA LEU A 354 -8.59 1.24 11.02
C LEU A 354 -8.74 2.54 11.82
N GLY A 355 -7.64 3.12 12.31
CA GLY A 355 -7.66 4.31 13.16
C GLY A 355 -8.34 4.12 14.51
N ILE A 356 -8.39 2.88 15.01
CA ILE A 356 -8.86 2.55 16.38
C ILE A 356 -7.99 3.29 17.42
N ILE A 357 -6.71 3.46 17.09
CA ILE A 357 -5.75 4.29 17.82
C ILE A 357 -5.01 5.17 16.83
N SER A 358 -4.79 6.45 17.18
CA SER A 358 -4.00 7.33 16.32
C SER A 358 -2.49 7.08 16.48
N THR A 359 -1.73 7.33 15.40
CA THR A 359 -0.27 7.33 15.40
C THR A 359 0.30 8.29 16.46
N HIS A 360 -0.35 9.43 16.61
CA HIS A 360 -0.03 10.46 17.59
C HIS A 360 -0.24 9.98 19.03
N ARG A 361 -1.34 9.25 19.32
CA ARG A 361 -1.59 8.68 20.65
C ARG A 361 -0.54 7.63 21.03
N VAL A 362 -0.19 6.75 20.09
CA VAL A 362 0.87 5.76 20.28
C VAL A 362 2.18 6.43 20.68
N TYR A 363 2.59 7.47 19.92
CA TYR A 363 3.82 8.18 20.21
C TYR A 363 3.80 8.87 21.58
N TYR A 364 2.68 9.52 21.93
CA TYR A 364 2.54 10.18 23.23
C TYR A 364 2.66 9.19 24.39
N GLU A 365 1.98 8.04 24.31
CA GLU A 365 2.05 7.00 25.35
C GLU A 365 3.45 6.40 25.46
N ALA A 366 4.12 6.14 24.33
CA ALA A 366 5.48 5.63 24.31
C ALA A 366 6.48 6.62 24.94
N LEU A 367 6.40 7.91 24.59
CA LEU A 367 7.25 8.95 25.18
C LEU A 367 6.96 9.19 26.65
N LYS A 368 5.69 9.20 27.05
CA LYS A 368 5.31 9.36 28.45
C LYS A 368 5.94 8.25 29.28
N TYR A 369 5.79 7.02 28.83
CA TYR A 369 6.38 5.86 29.49
C TYR A 369 7.91 5.91 29.52
N GLU A 370 8.56 6.31 28.42
CA GLU A 370 10.02 6.50 28.38
C GLU A 370 10.49 7.53 29.41
N LYS A 371 9.77 8.66 29.56
CA LYS A 371 10.06 9.71 30.55
C LYS A 371 9.88 9.20 31.98
N ASP A 372 8.77 8.50 32.27
CA ASP A 372 8.49 7.96 33.60
C ASP A 372 9.58 6.94 34.01
N ARG A 373 10.02 6.09 33.07
CA ARG A 373 11.13 5.15 33.25
C ARG A 373 12.46 5.86 33.49
N ASN A 374 12.83 6.82 32.65
CA ASN A 374 14.10 7.55 32.78
C ASN A 374 14.12 8.48 34.01
N GLY A 375 12.96 8.94 34.48
CA GLY A 375 12.80 9.78 35.66
C GLY A 375 12.85 9.01 36.99
N GLY A 376 13.01 7.68 36.96
CA GLY A 376 13.05 6.85 38.17
C GLY A 376 11.68 6.59 38.81
N PHE A 377 10.58 6.97 38.16
CA PHE A 377 9.22 6.66 38.60
C PHE A 377 8.84 5.19 38.29
N LEU A 378 9.56 4.56 37.37
CA LEU A 378 9.50 3.13 37.09
C LEU A 378 10.90 2.53 37.23
N SER A 379 10.98 1.22 37.51
CA SER A 379 12.27 0.53 37.69
C SER A 379 13.16 0.70 36.46
N PRO A 380 14.41 1.16 36.60
CA PRO A 380 15.34 1.27 35.48
C PRO A 380 15.80 -0.11 34.96
N PHE A 381 15.50 -1.19 35.69
CA PHE A 381 15.83 -2.58 35.33
C PHE A 381 14.83 -3.22 34.35
N GLY A 382 13.95 -2.42 33.74
CA GLY A 382 13.04 -2.87 32.69
C GLY A 382 13.72 -3.01 31.32
N TYR A 383 13.46 -4.12 30.63
CA TYR A 383 14.03 -4.45 29.31
C TYR A 383 13.26 -3.84 28.12
N SER A 384 12.34 -2.91 28.37
CA SER A 384 11.35 -2.39 27.41
C SER A 384 11.88 -1.45 26.33
N THR A 385 13.16 -1.04 26.38
CA THR A 385 13.73 -0.01 25.46
C THR A 385 13.49 -0.32 23.99
N THR A 386 13.56 -1.59 23.59
CA THR A 386 13.36 -2.03 22.20
C THR A 386 11.91 -1.87 21.74
N THR A 387 10.93 -2.20 22.60
CA THR A 387 9.49 -2.04 22.31
C THR A 387 9.08 -0.57 22.24
N ILE A 388 9.64 0.28 23.10
CA ILE A 388 9.43 1.74 23.04
C ILE A 388 9.94 2.29 21.70
N ALA A 389 11.19 1.98 21.36
CA ALA A 389 11.81 2.42 20.11
C ALA A 389 11.02 1.93 18.89
N ALA A 390 10.57 0.67 18.90
CA ALA A 390 9.78 0.09 17.82
C ALA A 390 8.45 0.83 17.59
N ALA A 391 7.72 1.16 18.67
CA ALA A 391 6.47 1.91 18.58
C ALA A 391 6.70 3.33 18.04
N ILE A 392 7.68 4.05 18.60
CA ILE A 392 8.04 5.42 18.20
C ILE A 392 8.51 5.48 16.74
N ASP A 393 9.44 4.61 16.35
CA ASP A 393 10.03 4.61 15.01
C ASP A 393 8.97 4.26 13.96
N THR A 394 8.05 3.34 14.26
CA THR A 394 6.97 2.96 13.34
C THR A 394 6.05 4.13 13.04
N VAL A 395 5.50 4.78 14.08
CA VAL A 395 4.53 5.87 13.86
C VAL A 395 5.19 7.14 13.33
N SER A 396 6.45 7.40 13.69
CA SER A 396 7.23 8.50 13.11
C SER A 396 7.55 8.28 11.63
N SER A 397 7.82 7.02 11.25
CA SER A 397 8.01 6.61 9.86
C SER A 397 6.71 6.81 9.05
N MET A 398 5.58 6.33 9.56
CA MET A 398 4.27 6.51 8.91
C MET A 398 3.95 7.99 8.66
N GLU A 399 4.20 8.86 9.65
CA GLU A 399 3.99 10.29 9.46
C GLU A 399 4.91 10.89 8.39
N TRP A 400 6.20 10.50 8.38
CA TRP A 400 7.14 10.98 7.36
C TRP A 400 6.64 10.69 5.94
N TYR A 401 6.21 9.46 5.67
CA TYR A 401 5.73 9.10 4.34
C TYR A 401 4.38 9.73 3.99
N ARG A 402 3.50 9.97 4.98
CA ARG A 402 2.28 10.78 4.79
C ARG A 402 2.63 12.21 4.38
N LEU A 403 3.56 12.86 5.09
CA LEU A 403 4.02 14.22 4.78
C LEU A 403 4.71 14.30 3.41
N LEU A 404 5.57 13.33 3.09
CA LEU A 404 6.25 13.23 1.79
C LEU A 404 5.23 13.11 0.65
N THR A 405 4.19 12.31 0.85
CA THR A 405 3.09 12.14 -0.10
C THR A 405 2.31 13.45 -0.30
N LEU A 406 1.90 14.10 0.79
CA LEU A 406 1.18 15.37 0.74
C LEU A 406 2.00 16.46 0.05
N GLN A 407 3.31 16.52 0.33
CA GLN A 407 4.22 17.45 -0.35
C GLN A 407 4.30 17.14 -1.85
N GLY A 408 4.40 15.86 -2.24
CA GLY A 408 4.42 15.43 -3.64
C GLY A 408 3.16 15.88 -4.39
N GLN A 409 1.98 15.65 -3.81
CA GLN A 409 0.68 16.05 -4.39
C GLN A 409 0.54 17.57 -4.57
N ILE A 410 1.22 18.38 -3.74
CA ILE A 410 1.25 19.84 -3.90
C ILE A 410 2.19 20.24 -5.05
N LYS A 411 3.38 19.66 -5.11
CA LYS A 411 4.39 19.98 -6.14
C LYS A 411 3.97 19.54 -7.54
N GLU A 412 3.23 18.44 -7.64
CA GLU A 412 2.76 17.87 -8.90
C GLU A 412 1.38 18.42 -9.34
N ARG A 413 0.95 19.58 -8.81
CA ARG A 413 -0.26 20.30 -9.26
C ARG A 413 -0.16 20.64 -10.77
N GLY A 414 -0.57 19.70 -11.61
CA GLY A 414 -0.54 19.78 -13.07
C GLY A 414 -0.29 18.46 -13.79
N ASN A 415 0.22 17.42 -13.11
CA ASN A 415 0.50 16.11 -13.71
C ASN A 415 -0.10 15.00 -12.83
N ASP A 416 -1.23 14.40 -13.24
CA ASP A 416 -1.96 13.35 -12.50
C ASP A 416 -1.27 11.97 -12.54
N SER A 417 0.03 11.93 -12.83
CA SER A 417 0.76 10.70 -13.08
C SER A 417 1.04 9.92 -11.79
N VAL A 418 1.55 10.56 -10.73
CA VAL A 418 1.86 9.86 -9.47
C VAL A 418 0.62 9.66 -8.61
N ARG A 419 0.45 8.42 -8.15
CA ARG A 419 -0.65 7.94 -7.34
C ARG A 419 -0.13 7.12 -6.17
N ILE A 420 -0.97 7.00 -5.15
CA ILE A 420 -0.68 6.24 -3.95
C ILE A 420 -1.73 5.16 -3.77
N TRP A 421 -1.27 3.94 -3.51
CA TRP A 421 -2.07 2.79 -3.13
C TRP A 421 -1.70 2.36 -1.72
N ARG A 422 -2.70 2.05 -0.89
CA ARG A 422 -2.46 1.59 0.49
C ARG A 422 -2.54 0.06 0.55
N TRP A 423 -1.40 -0.61 0.62
CA TRP A 423 -1.35 -2.06 0.76
C TRP A 423 -1.14 -2.46 2.22
N ASN A 424 -2.12 -3.13 2.84
CA ASN A 424 -2.08 -3.56 4.25
C ASN A 424 -1.68 -2.43 5.23
N GLY A 425 -2.15 -1.22 4.97
CA GLY A 425 -1.87 -0.02 5.77
C GLY A 425 -0.65 0.78 5.32
N THR A 426 0.20 0.21 4.46
CA THR A 426 1.44 0.81 3.99
C THR A 426 1.26 1.57 2.68
N LEU A 427 1.81 2.78 2.57
CA LEU A 427 1.70 3.61 1.37
C LEU A 427 2.71 3.20 0.28
N ILE A 428 2.19 2.90 -0.91
CA ILE A 428 2.96 2.49 -2.09
C ILE A 428 2.72 3.47 -3.23
N GLN A 429 3.81 4.01 -3.77
CA GLN A 429 3.79 4.95 -4.89
C GLN A 429 3.76 4.19 -6.23
N TYR A 430 2.95 4.67 -7.16
CA TYR A 430 2.93 4.19 -8.54
C TYR A 430 2.56 5.33 -9.50
N THR A 431 2.74 5.09 -10.80
CA THR A 431 2.24 5.96 -11.87
C THR A 431 1.48 5.15 -12.91
N VAL A 432 0.61 5.82 -13.66
CA VAL A 432 -0.11 5.22 -14.79
C VAL A 432 -0.20 6.19 -15.97
N ALA A 433 -0.02 5.66 -17.17
CA ALA A 433 -0.19 6.36 -18.44
C ALA A 433 -0.99 5.51 -19.44
N GLY A 434 -1.65 6.17 -20.39
CA GLY A 434 -2.52 5.53 -21.38
C GLY A 434 -3.94 5.26 -20.88
N HIS A 435 -4.88 5.14 -21.81
CA HIS A 435 -6.31 4.99 -21.52
C HIS A 435 -6.94 3.73 -22.10
N GLU A 436 -6.36 3.18 -23.17
CA GLU A 436 -6.87 2.02 -23.88
C GLU A 436 -5.72 1.07 -24.26
N GLY A 437 -6.07 -0.16 -24.60
CA GLY A 437 -5.11 -1.18 -25.05
C GLY A 437 -4.57 -2.11 -23.97
N PRO A 438 -3.57 -2.92 -24.32
CA PRO A 438 -3.00 -3.95 -23.44
C PRO A 438 -2.40 -3.36 -22.16
N PRO A 439 -2.61 -4.00 -20.99
CA PRO A 439 -2.06 -3.53 -19.73
C PRO A 439 -0.63 -4.06 -19.49
N ILE A 440 0.28 -3.16 -19.14
CA ILE A 440 1.70 -3.43 -18.91
C ILE A 440 2.10 -2.95 -17.51
N LEU A 441 2.76 -3.80 -16.73
CA LEU A 441 3.29 -3.45 -15.41
C LEU A 441 4.82 -3.47 -15.41
N LEU A 442 5.43 -2.31 -15.15
CA LEU A 442 6.86 -2.09 -15.05
C LEU A 442 7.32 -2.17 -13.58
N VAL A 443 8.29 -3.04 -13.31
CA VAL A 443 8.80 -3.36 -11.96
C VAL A 443 10.30 -3.13 -11.90
N HIS A 444 10.76 -2.24 -11.01
CA HIS A 444 12.16 -1.83 -10.94
C HIS A 444 13.06 -2.84 -10.18
N GLY A 445 14.38 -2.67 -10.33
CA GLY A 445 15.41 -3.45 -9.63
C GLY A 445 15.71 -2.98 -8.20
N PHE A 446 16.64 -3.64 -7.51
CA PHE A 446 16.97 -3.32 -6.11
C PHE A 446 17.62 -1.93 -6.02
N GLY A 447 17.14 -1.09 -5.10
CA GLY A 447 17.68 0.26 -4.89
C GLY A 447 17.23 1.29 -5.93
N ALA A 448 16.41 0.88 -6.90
CA ALA A 448 15.74 1.75 -7.87
C ALA A 448 14.31 2.10 -7.40
N PHE A 449 13.57 2.78 -8.27
CA PHE A 449 12.18 3.22 -8.07
C PHE A 449 11.53 3.47 -9.45
N LEU A 450 10.23 3.82 -9.49
CA LEU A 450 9.49 3.95 -10.75
C LEU A 450 10.10 4.95 -11.75
N GLU A 451 10.84 5.96 -11.27
CA GLU A 451 11.48 6.99 -12.09
C GLU A 451 12.62 6.43 -12.98
N HIS A 452 13.09 5.20 -12.76
CA HIS A 452 13.94 4.49 -13.72
C HIS A 452 13.22 4.17 -15.04
N TYR A 453 11.89 4.23 -15.06
CA TYR A 453 11.08 4.05 -16.27
C TYR A 453 10.63 5.38 -16.91
N ARG A 454 11.30 6.50 -16.58
CA ARG A 454 10.97 7.87 -17.04
C ARG A 454 10.78 8.02 -18.54
N ASP A 455 11.53 7.26 -19.35
CA ASP A 455 11.46 7.28 -20.81
C ASP A 455 10.82 5.99 -21.38
N ASN A 456 10.13 5.21 -20.55
CA ASN A 456 9.38 4.02 -20.95
C ASN A 456 7.88 4.23 -20.78
N VAL A 457 7.44 4.84 -19.67
CA VAL A 457 6.01 4.96 -19.33
C VAL A 457 5.21 5.70 -20.40
N ASN A 458 5.60 6.91 -20.76
CA ASN A 458 4.86 7.70 -21.76
C ASN A 458 5.00 7.14 -23.18
N PRO A 459 6.20 6.80 -23.69
CA PRO A 459 6.32 6.28 -25.06
C PRO A 459 5.54 4.98 -25.29
N ILE A 460 5.61 4.02 -24.35
CA ILE A 460 4.85 2.77 -24.48
C ILE A 460 3.34 3.02 -24.40
N ALA A 461 2.91 4.01 -23.61
CA ALA A 461 1.50 4.41 -23.54
C ALA A 461 1.02 5.09 -24.84
N GLU A 462 1.83 5.98 -25.40
CA GLU A 462 1.59 6.64 -26.69
C GLU A 462 1.51 5.63 -27.85
N ALA A 463 2.20 4.50 -27.74
CA ALA A 463 2.08 3.35 -28.66
C ALA A 463 0.76 2.55 -28.51
N GLY A 464 -0.20 3.02 -27.70
CA GLY A 464 -1.53 2.43 -27.59
C GLY A 464 -1.66 1.36 -26.49
N ASN A 465 -0.87 1.46 -25.43
CA ASN A 465 -0.93 0.58 -24.26
C ASN A 465 -1.37 1.34 -23.01
N ARG A 466 -1.78 0.61 -21.97
CA ARG A 466 -1.92 1.15 -20.61
C ARG A 466 -0.74 0.68 -19.79
N VAL A 467 0.01 1.62 -19.20
CA VAL A 467 1.28 1.34 -18.56
C VAL A 467 1.23 1.78 -17.11
N TRP A 468 1.55 0.86 -16.20
CA TRP A 468 1.76 1.13 -14.78
C TRP A 468 3.24 0.95 -14.46
N ALA A 469 3.81 1.87 -13.68
CA ALA A 469 5.11 1.67 -13.05
C ALA A 469 4.98 1.84 -11.54
N ILE A 470 5.45 0.85 -10.79
CA ILE A 470 5.30 0.77 -9.33
C ILE A 470 6.65 0.97 -8.65
N THR A 471 6.69 1.78 -7.59
CA THR A 471 7.79 1.81 -6.63
C THR A 471 7.50 0.77 -5.55
N LEU A 472 8.23 -0.35 -5.57
CA LEU A 472 8.01 -1.47 -4.65
C LEU A 472 8.09 -1.04 -3.18
N LEU A 473 7.35 -1.78 -2.33
CA LEU A 473 7.44 -1.70 -0.88
C LEU A 473 8.92 -1.74 -0.44
N GLY A 474 9.36 -0.80 0.40
CA GLY A 474 10.76 -0.72 0.81
C GLY A 474 11.63 0.23 -0.03
N PHE A 475 11.14 0.78 -1.15
CA PHE A 475 11.96 1.55 -2.09
C PHE A 475 11.42 2.96 -2.36
N GLY A 476 12.26 3.82 -2.95
CA GLY A 476 11.88 5.16 -3.40
C GLY A 476 11.09 5.97 -2.36
N LYS A 477 9.93 6.48 -2.74
CA LYS A 477 8.99 7.20 -1.85
C LYS A 477 7.89 6.28 -1.27
N SER A 478 7.91 4.98 -1.58
CA SER A 478 7.07 4.01 -0.89
C SER A 478 7.58 3.79 0.54
N GLU A 479 6.64 3.51 1.43
CA GLU A 479 6.92 3.24 2.83
C GLU A 479 7.83 2.03 3.02
N LYS A 480 8.63 2.07 4.09
CA LYS A 480 9.63 1.06 4.44
C LYS A 480 9.39 0.54 5.86
N PRO A 481 8.27 -0.15 6.13
CA PRO A 481 7.93 -0.61 7.47
C PRO A 481 8.96 -1.60 8.02
N ASN A 482 9.03 -1.72 9.34
CA ASN A 482 9.86 -2.69 10.03
C ASN A 482 9.22 -4.09 9.93
N ILE A 483 9.46 -4.78 8.82
CA ILE A 483 8.98 -6.14 8.54
C ILE A 483 10.11 -7.02 8.02
N LEU A 484 9.84 -8.32 7.90
CA LEU A 484 10.72 -9.24 7.19
C LEU A 484 10.44 -9.16 5.68
N TYR A 485 11.39 -8.63 4.93
CA TYR A 485 11.31 -8.54 3.47
C TYR A 485 11.80 -9.83 2.81
N THR A 486 10.97 -10.45 1.98
CA THR A 486 11.29 -11.67 1.22
C THR A 486 10.86 -11.53 -0.23
N GLU A 487 11.49 -12.30 -1.13
CA GLU A 487 11.10 -12.38 -2.54
C GLU A 487 9.62 -12.73 -2.73
N LEU A 488 9.07 -13.55 -1.83
CA LEU A 488 7.66 -13.94 -1.83
C LEU A 488 6.75 -12.77 -1.44
N LEU A 489 7.15 -11.97 -0.44
CA LEU A 489 6.42 -10.76 -0.04
C LEU A 489 6.31 -9.78 -1.21
N TRP A 490 7.40 -9.51 -1.93
CA TRP A 490 7.34 -8.62 -3.09
C TRP A 490 6.48 -9.17 -4.23
N ALA A 491 6.47 -10.50 -4.44
CA ALA A 491 5.56 -11.12 -5.40
C ALA A 491 4.08 -10.98 -4.96
N GLU A 492 3.77 -11.07 -3.66
CA GLU A 492 2.44 -10.82 -3.11
C GLU A 492 2.00 -9.36 -3.28
N VAL A 493 2.90 -8.40 -3.06
CA VAL A 493 2.63 -6.98 -3.32
C VAL A 493 2.23 -6.78 -4.78
N LEU A 494 2.98 -7.36 -5.73
CA LEU A 494 2.67 -7.27 -7.16
C LEU A 494 1.35 -7.96 -7.51
N ARG A 495 1.07 -9.13 -6.94
CA ARG A 495 -0.19 -9.85 -7.11
C ARG A 495 -1.37 -8.98 -6.68
N ASP A 496 -1.28 -8.41 -5.48
CA ASP A 496 -2.35 -7.58 -4.92
C ASP A 496 -2.51 -6.27 -5.68
N PHE A 497 -1.41 -5.69 -6.17
CA PHE A 497 -1.47 -4.51 -7.04
C PHE A 497 -2.23 -4.79 -8.35
N ILE A 498 -1.95 -5.94 -8.99
CA ILE A 498 -2.68 -6.35 -10.21
C ILE A 498 -4.17 -6.55 -9.90
N ILE A 499 -4.52 -7.15 -8.77
CA ILE A 499 -5.92 -7.44 -8.41
C ILE A 499 -6.68 -6.16 -8.02
N GLU A 500 -6.07 -5.31 -7.18
CA GLU A 500 -6.75 -4.16 -6.57
C GLU A 500 -6.68 -2.90 -7.41
N VAL A 501 -5.56 -2.64 -8.10
CA VAL A 501 -5.32 -1.39 -8.82
C VAL A 501 -5.54 -1.56 -10.32
N ILE A 502 -5.00 -2.62 -10.91
CA ILE A 502 -5.11 -2.84 -12.38
C ILE A 502 -6.44 -3.50 -12.73
N GLY A 503 -6.83 -4.54 -11.97
CA GLY A 503 -8.09 -5.25 -12.12
C GLY A 503 -8.15 -6.26 -13.27
N GLU A 504 -7.03 -6.54 -13.94
CA GLU A 504 -6.91 -7.50 -15.05
C GLU A 504 -5.47 -8.04 -15.25
N PRO A 505 -5.26 -9.18 -15.95
CA PRO A 505 -3.95 -9.76 -16.21
C PRO A 505 -3.09 -8.85 -17.07
N VAL A 506 -1.78 -8.84 -16.80
CA VAL A 506 -0.85 -7.86 -17.40
C VAL A 506 0.34 -8.50 -18.09
N HIS A 507 0.93 -7.76 -19.04
CA HIS A 507 2.30 -8.02 -19.47
C HIS A 507 3.24 -7.51 -18.38
N LEU A 508 3.96 -8.43 -17.75
CA LEU A 508 4.89 -8.13 -16.67
C LEU A 508 6.26 -7.79 -17.25
N VAL A 509 6.83 -6.66 -16.87
CA VAL A 509 8.18 -6.25 -17.26
C VAL A 509 8.97 -5.97 -15.99
N GLY A 510 10.03 -6.73 -15.75
CA GLY A 510 10.84 -6.60 -14.55
C GLY A 510 12.33 -6.45 -14.86
N ASN A 511 12.98 -5.46 -14.25
CA ASN A 511 14.43 -5.30 -14.32
C ASN A 511 15.13 -5.88 -13.10
N SER A 512 16.26 -6.58 -13.31
CA SER A 512 17.10 -7.08 -12.22
C SER A 512 16.29 -7.91 -11.22
N ILE A 513 16.34 -7.64 -9.91
CA ILE A 513 15.51 -8.35 -8.92
C ILE A 513 14.00 -8.21 -9.19
N GLY A 514 13.55 -7.10 -9.79
CA GLY A 514 12.16 -6.93 -10.22
C GLY A 514 11.75 -7.98 -11.26
N GLY A 515 12.69 -8.37 -12.14
CA GLY A 515 12.55 -9.51 -13.06
C GLY A 515 12.31 -10.84 -12.34
N TYR A 516 13.02 -11.05 -11.24
CA TYR A 516 12.85 -12.23 -10.40
C TYR A 516 11.47 -12.25 -9.70
N PHE A 517 11.02 -11.10 -9.18
CA PHE A 517 9.71 -11.00 -8.53
C PHE A 517 8.55 -11.25 -9.51
N VAL A 518 8.63 -10.71 -10.74
CA VAL A 518 7.60 -11.00 -11.76
C VAL A 518 7.65 -12.46 -12.22
N ALA A 519 8.81 -13.11 -12.23
CA ALA A 519 8.93 -14.54 -12.51
C ALA A 519 8.28 -15.39 -11.39
N ILE A 520 8.49 -15.03 -10.11
CA ILE A 520 7.79 -15.67 -8.99
C ILE A 520 6.29 -15.50 -9.13
N LEU A 521 5.82 -14.27 -9.40
CA LEU A 521 4.39 -14.00 -9.58
C LEU A 521 3.79 -14.84 -10.71
N ALA A 522 4.43 -14.86 -11.88
CA ALA A 522 3.96 -15.65 -13.01
C ALA A 522 3.98 -17.16 -12.72
N GLY A 523 4.99 -17.64 -11.98
CA GLY A 523 5.06 -19.03 -11.56
C GLY A 523 3.97 -19.41 -10.56
N LEU A 524 3.65 -18.56 -9.59
CA LEU A 524 2.67 -18.86 -8.53
C LEU A 524 1.22 -18.56 -8.94
N TRP A 525 0.99 -17.48 -9.68
CA TRP A 525 -0.32 -17.01 -10.13
C TRP A 525 -0.33 -16.72 -11.64
N PRO A 526 -0.12 -17.73 -12.50
CA PRO A 526 0.02 -17.55 -13.95
C PRO A 526 -1.18 -16.86 -14.60
N ALA A 527 -2.39 -16.99 -14.03
CA ALA A 527 -3.60 -16.35 -14.54
C ALA A 527 -3.59 -14.81 -14.46
N LEU A 528 -2.66 -14.20 -13.69
CA LEU A 528 -2.49 -12.75 -13.60
C LEU A 528 -1.49 -12.19 -14.62
N ALA A 529 -0.82 -13.07 -15.37
CA ALA A 529 0.23 -12.69 -16.30
C ALA A 529 -0.17 -13.05 -17.74
N LYS A 530 -0.06 -12.09 -18.67
CA LYS A 530 -0.24 -12.32 -20.12
C LYS A 530 1.06 -12.75 -20.79
N SER A 531 2.17 -12.12 -20.39
CA SER A 531 3.54 -12.48 -20.77
C SER A 531 4.52 -11.99 -19.70
N VAL A 532 5.76 -12.48 -19.74
CA VAL A 532 6.84 -12.04 -18.85
C VAL A 532 8.00 -11.49 -19.68
N VAL A 533 8.46 -10.29 -19.37
CA VAL A 533 9.63 -9.64 -19.94
C VAL A 533 10.68 -9.45 -18.84
N LEU A 534 11.83 -10.10 -19.01
CA LEU A 534 12.94 -10.08 -18.07
C LEU A 534 14.06 -9.20 -18.60
N ILE A 535 14.33 -8.07 -17.95
CA ILE A 535 15.38 -7.12 -18.35
C ILE A 535 16.56 -7.28 -17.41
N ASN A 536 17.66 -7.89 -17.84
CA ASN A 536 18.82 -8.22 -16.99
C ASN A 536 18.41 -8.87 -15.65
N SER A 537 17.38 -9.72 -15.66
CA SER A 537 16.72 -10.22 -14.45
C SER A 537 17.67 -10.94 -13.52
N ALA A 538 17.51 -10.79 -12.20
CA ALA A 538 18.14 -11.65 -11.21
C ALA A 538 17.50 -13.07 -11.23
N GLY A 539 17.99 -13.94 -10.36
CA GLY A 539 17.54 -15.34 -10.26
C GLY A 539 18.54 -16.31 -10.89
N ASN A 540 18.67 -17.47 -10.27
CA ASN A 540 19.56 -18.54 -10.72
C ASN A 540 18.85 -19.46 -11.72
N ILE A 541 19.64 -20.22 -12.47
CA ILE A 541 19.16 -21.31 -13.33
C ILE A 541 19.81 -22.57 -12.77
N ILE A 542 19.00 -23.50 -12.28
CA ILE A 542 19.47 -24.71 -11.62
C ILE A 542 18.88 -25.90 -12.41
N PRO A 543 19.67 -26.55 -13.28
CA PRO A 543 19.21 -27.72 -14.02
C PRO A 543 18.81 -28.86 -13.08
N GLY A 544 17.68 -29.52 -13.35
CA GLY A 544 17.19 -30.63 -12.53
C GLY A 544 16.67 -30.23 -11.14
N TYR A 545 16.34 -28.95 -10.93
CA TYR A 545 15.77 -28.48 -9.67
C TYR A 545 14.47 -29.18 -9.30
N SER A 546 14.30 -29.49 -8.00
CA SER A 546 13.04 -29.95 -7.42
C SER A 546 12.64 -29.03 -6.25
N VAL A 547 11.35 -28.70 -6.17
CA VAL A 547 10.79 -27.88 -5.08
C VAL A 547 10.93 -28.55 -3.70
N LEU A 548 11.23 -29.86 -3.66
CA LEU A 548 11.51 -30.59 -2.43
C LEU A 548 12.76 -30.10 -1.69
N SER A 549 13.68 -29.44 -2.38
CA SER A 549 14.92 -28.89 -1.80
C SER A 549 14.74 -27.53 -1.14
N TYR A 550 13.53 -26.94 -1.18
CA TYR A 550 13.23 -25.67 -0.53
C TYR A 550 13.17 -25.83 1.00
N SER A 551 14.03 -25.11 1.72
CA SER A 551 14.07 -25.10 3.19
C SER A 551 13.33 -23.89 3.78
N GLU A 552 12.46 -24.16 4.76
CA GLU A 552 11.70 -23.12 5.45
C GLU A 552 12.38 -22.77 6.77
N GLY A 553 12.99 -21.58 6.83
CA GLY A 553 13.58 -21.08 8.07
C GLY A 553 14.56 -19.97 7.83
N ARG A 554 14.08 -18.73 7.70
CA ARG A 554 14.94 -17.56 7.60
C ARG A 554 14.77 -16.70 8.84
N ARG A 555 15.76 -16.74 9.72
CA ARG A 555 15.93 -15.76 10.79
C ARG A 555 17.06 -14.83 10.42
N THR A 556 16.85 -13.54 10.58
CA THR A 556 17.91 -12.54 10.43
C THR A 556 19.00 -12.83 11.46
N LEU A 557 20.19 -13.24 11.03
CA LEU A 557 21.34 -13.31 11.94
C LEU A 557 21.71 -11.89 12.35
N GLY A 558 22.06 -11.66 13.63
CA GLY A 558 22.48 -10.34 14.12
C GLY A 558 23.63 -9.72 13.32
N ALA A 559 24.48 -10.54 12.67
CA ALA A 559 25.53 -10.11 11.76
C ALA A 559 25.01 -9.41 10.49
N ALA A 560 23.82 -9.77 9.99
CA ALA A 560 23.22 -9.19 8.78
C ALA A 560 22.95 -7.69 8.96
N ARG A 561 22.50 -7.26 10.14
CA ARG A 561 22.27 -5.84 10.47
C ARG A 561 23.56 -5.03 10.42
N PHE A 562 24.63 -5.56 11.00
CA PHE A 562 25.93 -4.89 10.97
C PHE A 562 26.46 -4.79 9.53
N GLY A 563 26.34 -5.87 8.75
CA GLY A 563 26.66 -5.88 7.33
C GLY A 563 25.86 -4.84 6.54
N ALA A 564 24.56 -4.74 6.77
CA ALA A 564 23.69 -3.75 6.13
C ALA A 564 24.09 -2.31 6.50
N ARG A 565 24.49 -2.03 7.75
CA ARG A 565 25.00 -0.69 8.13
C ARG A 565 26.24 -0.30 7.32
N LEU A 566 27.21 -1.21 7.23
CA LEU A 566 28.44 -0.98 6.49
C LEU A 566 28.17 -0.83 5.00
N LEU A 567 27.31 -1.68 4.43
CA LEU A 567 26.91 -1.60 3.03
C LEU A 567 26.20 -0.28 2.72
N LEU A 568 25.24 0.14 3.55
CA LEU A 568 24.53 1.41 3.36
C LEU A 568 25.49 2.60 3.37
N LEU A 569 26.47 2.58 4.29
CA LEU A 569 27.49 3.61 4.37
C LEU A 569 28.36 3.64 3.12
N TYR A 570 28.86 2.46 2.69
CA TYR A 570 29.64 2.32 1.47
C TYR A 570 28.90 2.81 0.23
N LEU A 571 27.63 2.42 0.08
CA LEU A 571 26.77 2.82 -1.03
C LEU A 571 26.60 4.34 -1.06
N ARG A 572 26.29 4.99 0.08
CA ARG A 572 26.15 6.45 0.15
C ARG A 572 27.41 7.21 -0.30
N PHE A 573 28.60 6.71 0.07
CA PHE A 573 29.86 7.35 -0.33
C PHE A 573 30.22 7.13 -1.80
N ASN A 574 29.82 6.00 -2.40
CA ASN A 574 30.26 5.59 -3.73
C ASN A 574 29.14 5.58 -4.79
N ILE A 575 27.94 6.02 -4.44
CA ILE A 575 26.72 5.86 -5.26
C ILE A 575 26.89 6.38 -6.68
N ARG A 576 27.55 7.53 -6.87
CA ARG A 576 27.77 8.13 -8.19
C ARG A 576 28.63 7.22 -9.08
N ASN A 577 29.69 6.65 -8.53
CA ASN A 577 30.60 5.79 -9.26
C ASN A 577 29.97 4.42 -9.55
N ILE A 578 29.26 3.85 -8.56
CA ILE A 578 28.53 2.59 -8.70
C ILE A 578 27.41 2.75 -9.73
N LEU A 579 26.64 3.83 -9.67
CA LEU A 579 25.58 4.07 -10.63
C LEU A 579 26.14 4.21 -12.04
N LYS A 580 27.19 5.01 -12.25
CA LYS A 580 27.83 5.15 -13.56
C LYS A 580 28.34 3.83 -14.14
N SER A 581 28.82 2.91 -13.32
CA SER A 581 29.28 1.60 -13.82
C SER A 581 28.12 0.76 -14.38
N PHE A 582 26.89 0.99 -13.94
CA PHE A 582 25.69 0.32 -14.46
C PHE A 582 25.25 0.84 -15.84
N TYR A 583 25.78 1.98 -16.31
CA TYR A 583 25.46 2.64 -17.58
C TYR A 583 26.71 2.85 -18.46
N PRO A 584 27.42 1.77 -18.85
CA PRO A 584 28.71 1.86 -19.55
C PRO A 584 28.62 2.42 -20.98
N THR A 585 27.47 2.33 -21.64
CA THR A 585 27.25 2.82 -23.01
C THR A 585 26.78 4.28 -23.02
N LYS A 586 25.91 4.68 -22.09
CA LYS A 586 25.41 6.07 -21.94
C LYS A 586 25.48 6.56 -20.50
N THR A 587 26.68 6.90 -20.06
CA THR A 587 26.96 7.33 -18.68
C THR A 587 26.25 8.63 -18.26
N ASP A 588 25.80 9.45 -19.21
CA ASP A 588 25.03 10.67 -18.99
C ASP A 588 23.63 10.40 -18.43
N ARG A 589 23.09 9.19 -18.62
CA ARG A 589 21.82 8.73 -18.04
C ARG A 589 21.89 8.57 -16.52
N ALA A 590 23.07 8.22 -16.00
CA ALA A 590 23.40 8.25 -14.57
C ALA A 590 23.63 9.70 -14.09
N ASN A 591 22.60 10.53 -14.26
CA ASN A 591 22.65 11.98 -14.03
C ASN A 591 22.56 12.35 -12.54
N ASP A 592 22.78 13.64 -12.25
CA ASP A 592 22.78 14.15 -10.87
C ASP A 592 21.44 14.03 -10.16
N GLU A 593 20.35 14.18 -10.90
CA GLU A 593 18.99 14.04 -10.38
C GLU A 593 18.73 12.62 -9.87
N LEU A 594 19.08 11.61 -10.67
CA LEU A 594 18.92 10.21 -10.27
C LEU A 594 19.82 9.87 -9.06
N VAL A 595 21.07 10.34 -9.07
CA VAL A 595 21.98 10.18 -7.92
C VAL A 595 21.39 10.83 -6.65
N HIS A 596 20.82 12.03 -6.78
CA HIS A 596 20.21 12.76 -5.67
C HIS A 596 19.02 12.00 -5.07
N GLU A 597 18.12 11.50 -5.92
CA GLU A 597 16.94 10.74 -5.47
C GLU A 597 17.32 9.42 -4.79
N MET A 598 18.32 8.69 -5.31
CA MET A 598 18.81 7.48 -4.65
C MET A 598 19.47 7.80 -3.30
N LEU A 599 20.24 8.90 -3.20
CA LEU A 599 20.81 9.36 -1.93
C LEU A 599 19.71 9.71 -0.92
N ARG A 600 18.70 10.48 -1.33
CA ARG A 600 17.54 10.86 -0.52
C ARG A 600 16.84 9.63 0.04
N ALA A 601 16.48 8.68 -0.84
CA ALA A 601 15.84 7.41 -0.44
C ALA A 601 16.70 6.59 0.54
N SER A 602 18.03 6.66 0.42
CA SER A 602 18.94 5.95 1.33
C SER A 602 18.85 6.47 2.77
N TYR A 603 18.43 7.73 2.99
CA TYR A 603 18.31 8.36 4.30
C TYR A 603 16.91 8.25 4.93
N ASP A 604 15.95 7.70 4.19
CA ASP A 604 14.59 7.50 4.68
C ASP A 604 14.53 6.49 5.84
N PRO A 605 13.54 6.62 6.75
CA PRO A 605 13.34 5.65 7.81
C PRO A 605 13.03 4.28 7.19
N GLY A 606 13.62 3.23 7.76
CA GLY A 606 13.47 1.85 7.28
C GLY A 606 14.45 1.43 6.16
N ALA A 607 15.22 2.34 5.55
CA ALA A 607 16.13 2.00 4.44
C ALA A 607 17.14 0.88 4.79
N ILE A 608 17.64 0.88 6.03
CA ILE A 608 18.52 -0.18 6.54
C ILE A 608 17.81 -1.54 6.66
N VAL A 609 16.53 -1.55 7.03
CA VAL A 609 15.74 -2.78 7.19
C VAL A 609 15.56 -3.46 5.83
N VAL A 610 15.30 -2.66 4.80
CA VAL A 610 15.21 -3.15 3.42
C VAL A 610 16.57 -3.67 2.96
N LEU A 611 17.67 -3.00 3.30
CA LEU A 611 19.01 -3.45 2.92
C LEU A 611 19.45 -4.75 3.61
N GLU A 612 18.97 -5.02 4.83
CA GLU A 612 19.17 -6.31 5.50
C GLU A 612 18.63 -7.49 4.68
N SER A 613 17.59 -7.27 3.86
CA SER A 613 17.03 -8.31 2.99
C SER A 613 18.04 -8.87 1.99
N ILE A 614 19.09 -8.11 1.62
CA ILE A 614 20.16 -8.60 0.73
C ILE A 614 20.81 -9.87 1.30
N PHE A 615 20.96 -9.95 2.63
CA PHE A 615 21.58 -11.08 3.30
C PHE A 615 20.63 -12.25 3.53
N ILE A 616 19.34 -12.06 3.25
CA ILE A 616 18.25 -13.02 3.49
C ILE A 616 17.61 -13.47 2.16
N PHE A 617 17.89 -12.77 1.06
CA PHE A 617 17.40 -13.12 -0.26
C PHE A 617 17.78 -14.53 -0.62
N ASP A 618 16.77 -15.23 -1.11
CA ASP A 618 16.92 -16.59 -1.55
C ASP A 618 16.57 -16.68 -3.02
N LEU A 619 17.62 -16.80 -3.82
CA LEU A 619 17.53 -17.06 -5.25
C LEU A 619 17.45 -18.57 -5.53
N SER A 620 17.08 -19.39 -4.54
CA SER A 620 16.98 -20.85 -4.69
C SER A 620 15.73 -21.32 -5.41
N LEU A 621 14.73 -20.46 -5.68
CA LEU A 621 13.67 -20.78 -6.65
C LEU A 621 14.18 -20.40 -8.04
N PRO A 622 14.65 -21.34 -8.87
CA PRO A 622 15.34 -20.96 -10.08
C PRO A 622 14.37 -20.56 -11.19
N LEU A 623 14.83 -19.69 -12.10
CA LEU A 623 14.01 -19.16 -13.19
C LEU A 623 13.44 -20.26 -14.08
N ASN A 624 14.21 -21.32 -14.36
CA ASN A 624 13.75 -22.44 -15.18
C ASN A 624 12.59 -23.22 -14.55
N TYR A 625 12.48 -23.25 -13.22
CA TYR A 625 11.33 -23.82 -12.51
C TYR A 625 10.14 -22.85 -12.50
N LEU A 626 10.39 -21.58 -12.18
CA LEU A 626 9.34 -20.57 -12.07
C LEU A 626 8.62 -20.33 -13.41
N LEU A 627 9.36 -20.43 -14.52
CA LEU A 627 8.89 -20.14 -15.87
C LEU A 627 8.55 -21.40 -16.67
N GLU A 628 8.60 -22.58 -16.05
CA GLU A 628 8.32 -23.85 -16.72
C GLU A 628 6.90 -23.85 -17.30
N GLY A 629 6.79 -24.16 -18.59
CA GLY A 629 5.50 -24.31 -19.28
C GLY A 629 4.75 -23.01 -19.55
N TYR A 630 5.30 -21.83 -19.21
CA TYR A 630 4.62 -20.55 -19.43
C TYR A 630 4.64 -20.09 -20.90
N GLY A 631 5.73 -20.37 -21.63
CA GLY A 631 5.83 -20.24 -23.09
C GLY A 631 5.79 -18.84 -23.69
N LYS A 632 5.43 -17.80 -22.93
CA LYS A 632 5.37 -16.39 -23.36
C LYS A 632 6.38 -15.54 -22.60
N ILE A 633 7.66 -15.79 -22.84
CA ILE A 633 8.77 -15.19 -22.10
C ILE A 633 9.71 -14.48 -23.06
N LEU A 634 9.96 -13.20 -22.81
CA LEU A 634 10.96 -12.38 -23.48
C LEU A 634 12.09 -12.06 -22.49
N VAL A 635 13.34 -12.20 -22.91
CA VAL A 635 14.53 -11.80 -22.16
C VAL A 635 15.24 -10.71 -22.94
N ILE A 636 15.38 -9.53 -22.34
CA ILE A 636 16.17 -8.42 -22.85
C ILE A 636 17.44 -8.36 -22.00
N GLN A 637 18.60 -8.53 -22.62
CA GLN A 637 19.88 -8.58 -21.92
C GLN A 637 20.82 -7.50 -22.43
N GLY A 638 21.19 -6.57 -21.56
CA GLY A 638 22.32 -5.68 -21.76
C GLY A 638 23.63 -6.46 -21.71
N MET A 639 24.38 -6.47 -22.79
CA MET A 639 25.58 -7.32 -22.95
C MET A 639 26.82 -6.79 -22.24
N LYS A 640 26.79 -5.56 -21.72
CA LYS A 640 27.84 -4.91 -20.94
C LYS A 640 27.50 -4.85 -19.44
N ASP A 641 26.59 -5.69 -18.96
CA ASP A 641 26.19 -5.70 -17.55
C ASP A 641 27.38 -6.02 -16.62
N PRO A 642 27.77 -5.11 -15.71
CA PRO A 642 28.88 -5.34 -14.78
C PRO A 642 28.53 -6.31 -13.64
N LEU A 643 27.24 -6.61 -13.42
CA LEU A 643 26.79 -7.45 -12.31
C LEU A 643 26.62 -8.92 -12.68
N SER A 644 26.58 -9.26 -13.97
CA SER A 644 26.39 -10.64 -14.40
C SER A 644 27.08 -10.96 -15.73
N ASP A 645 27.60 -12.18 -15.85
CA ASP A 645 28.07 -12.69 -17.14
C ASP A 645 26.87 -12.93 -18.07
N SER A 646 26.58 -11.93 -18.89
CA SER A 646 25.44 -11.88 -19.79
C SER A 646 25.44 -13.03 -20.79
N LYS A 647 26.62 -13.45 -21.28
CA LYS A 647 26.74 -14.51 -22.29
C LYS A 647 26.41 -15.87 -21.69
N SER A 648 27.03 -16.20 -20.56
CA SER A 648 26.80 -17.46 -19.85
C SER A 648 25.35 -17.58 -19.37
N LYS A 649 24.77 -16.47 -18.89
CA LYS A 649 23.38 -16.43 -18.44
C LYS A 649 22.38 -16.67 -19.58
N LEU A 650 22.56 -16.02 -20.72
CA LEU A 650 21.72 -16.25 -21.89
C LEU A 650 21.84 -17.68 -22.42
N ALA A 651 23.04 -18.25 -22.42
CA ALA A 651 23.25 -19.66 -22.80
C ALA A 651 22.44 -20.60 -21.89
N MET A 652 22.55 -20.43 -20.58
CA MET A 652 21.79 -21.23 -19.59
C MET A 652 20.26 -21.06 -19.76
N LEU A 653 19.77 -19.84 -20.04
CA LEU A 653 18.34 -19.61 -20.27
C LEU A 653 17.86 -20.31 -21.54
N ARG A 654 18.62 -20.21 -22.65
CA ARG A 654 18.28 -20.86 -23.92
C ARG A 654 18.27 -22.38 -23.80
N GLU A 655 19.18 -22.93 -23.00
CA GLU A 655 19.29 -24.38 -22.80
C GLU A 655 18.20 -24.95 -21.88
N HIS A 656 17.89 -24.26 -20.77
CA HIS A 656 17.07 -24.83 -19.70
C HIS A 656 15.66 -24.25 -19.60
N CYS A 657 15.32 -23.20 -20.34
CA CYS A 657 13.98 -22.63 -20.35
C CYS A 657 13.36 -22.74 -21.75
N ARG A 658 12.22 -23.44 -21.85
CA ARG A 658 11.50 -23.61 -23.12
C ARG A 658 10.67 -22.38 -23.47
N GLY A 659 10.66 -22.01 -24.75
CA GLY A 659 9.81 -20.92 -25.27
C GLY A 659 10.27 -19.52 -24.87
N ILE A 660 11.56 -19.34 -24.60
CA ILE A 660 12.14 -18.00 -24.37
C ILE A 660 12.56 -17.36 -25.69
N VAL A 661 12.14 -16.11 -25.90
CA VAL A 661 12.70 -15.21 -26.91
C VAL A 661 13.77 -14.34 -26.25
N THR A 662 14.95 -14.25 -26.83
CA THR A 662 16.06 -13.43 -26.30
C THR A 662 16.40 -12.27 -27.23
N LYS A 663 16.63 -11.08 -26.66
CA LYS A 663 17.10 -9.88 -27.36
C LYS A 663 18.33 -9.34 -26.64
N GLU A 664 19.42 -9.17 -27.37
CA GLU A 664 20.69 -8.66 -26.87
C GLU A 664 20.77 -7.17 -27.20
N ILE A 665 21.15 -6.34 -26.22
CA ILE A 665 21.24 -4.88 -26.36
C ILE A 665 22.64 -4.42 -25.95
N ASP A 666 23.18 -3.42 -26.65
CA ASP A 666 24.44 -2.77 -26.28
C ASP A 666 24.26 -1.79 -25.10
N ALA A 667 23.96 -2.35 -23.92
CA ALA A 667 23.71 -1.63 -22.67
C ALA A 667 24.30 -2.39 -21.48
N GLY A 668 24.40 -1.73 -20.34
CA GLY A 668 24.78 -2.28 -19.04
C GLY A 668 23.61 -2.91 -18.30
N HIS A 669 23.50 -2.61 -17.00
CA HIS A 669 22.56 -3.28 -16.09
C HIS A 669 21.12 -2.75 -16.20
N CYS A 670 20.95 -1.51 -16.65
CA CYS A 670 19.65 -0.85 -16.80
C CYS A 670 19.30 -0.55 -18.27
N PRO A 671 19.18 -1.52 -19.19
CA PRO A 671 18.92 -1.24 -20.61
C PRO A 671 17.68 -0.37 -20.84
N HIS A 672 16.63 -0.55 -20.04
CA HIS A 672 15.39 0.20 -20.13
C HIS A 672 15.57 1.71 -19.91
N ASP A 673 16.50 2.11 -19.04
CA ASP A 673 16.84 3.53 -18.82
C ASP A 673 18.04 3.98 -19.68
N GLU A 674 18.98 3.09 -20.01
CA GLU A 674 20.16 3.44 -20.80
C GLU A 674 19.88 3.55 -22.30
N GLN A 675 19.06 2.66 -22.84
CA GLN A 675 18.66 2.58 -24.25
C GLN A 675 17.13 2.48 -24.39
N PRO A 676 16.35 3.46 -23.88
CA PRO A 676 14.90 3.35 -23.76
C PRO A 676 14.20 3.11 -25.11
N ASN A 677 14.61 3.80 -26.18
CA ASN A 677 13.97 3.67 -27.48
C ASN A 677 14.01 2.24 -28.04
N GLU A 678 15.17 1.58 -27.93
CA GLU A 678 15.33 0.19 -28.40
C GLU A 678 14.54 -0.79 -27.52
N VAL A 679 14.60 -0.62 -26.20
CA VAL A 679 13.85 -1.46 -25.25
C VAL A 679 12.34 -1.30 -25.43
N ASN A 680 11.84 -0.08 -25.59
CA ASN A 680 10.41 0.20 -25.79
C ASN A 680 9.91 -0.47 -27.08
N SER A 681 10.64 -0.30 -28.20
CA SER A 681 10.30 -0.95 -29.47
C SER A 681 10.20 -2.47 -29.32
N ILE A 682 11.15 -3.10 -28.61
CA ILE A 682 11.13 -4.55 -28.37
C ILE A 682 9.93 -4.96 -27.51
N ILE A 683 9.59 -4.20 -26.46
CA ILE A 683 8.44 -4.48 -25.59
C ILE A 683 7.13 -4.31 -26.38
N GLU A 684 7.00 -3.26 -27.18
CA GLU A 684 5.83 -2.98 -28.00
C GLU A 684 5.58 -4.09 -29.03
N GLU A 685 6.61 -4.46 -29.80
CA GLU A 685 6.54 -5.58 -30.77
C GLU A 685 6.11 -6.88 -30.10
N TRP A 686 6.63 -7.14 -28.90
CA TRP A 686 6.31 -8.32 -28.12
C TRP A 686 4.86 -8.33 -27.61
N VAL A 687 4.37 -7.20 -27.10
CA VAL A 687 2.97 -7.08 -26.66
C VAL A 687 2.02 -7.27 -27.84
N VAL A 688 2.32 -6.64 -28.98
CA VAL A 688 1.51 -6.78 -30.21
C VAL A 688 1.48 -8.23 -30.68
N SER A 689 2.60 -8.96 -30.65
CA SER A 689 2.63 -10.36 -31.09
C SER A 689 1.76 -11.25 -30.20
N ILE A 690 1.85 -11.11 -28.88
CA ILE A 690 1.10 -11.91 -27.93
C ILE A 690 -0.41 -11.62 -27.99
N GLU A 691 -0.81 -10.36 -28.12
CA GLU A 691 -2.23 -9.98 -28.21
C GLU A 691 -2.85 -10.37 -29.57
N SER A 692 -2.03 -10.42 -30.63
CA SER A 692 -2.45 -10.90 -31.95
C SER A 692 -2.68 -12.41 -31.99
N GLU A 693 -1.90 -13.20 -31.23
CA GLU A 693 -2.08 -14.66 -31.09
C GLU A 693 -3.38 -15.05 -30.38
N VAL A 694 -3.90 -14.20 -29.50
CA VAL A 694 -5.15 -14.43 -28.75
C VAL A 694 -6.40 -14.07 -29.58
N SER A 695 -6.26 -13.17 -30.55
CA SER A 695 -7.34 -12.65 -31.41
C SER A 695 -7.92 -13.57 -32.52
N PRO A 696 -7.34 -14.71 -32.96
CA PRO A 696 -7.93 -15.51 -34.05
C PRO A 696 -9.23 -16.23 -33.66
N VAL A 697 -9.48 -16.44 -32.36
CA VAL A 697 -10.65 -17.18 -31.87
C VAL A 697 -11.89 -16.28 -31.77
N ALA A 698 -11.73 -14.98 -31.52
CA ALA A 698 -12.83 -14.02 -31.45
C ALA A 698 -13.37 -13.63 -32.84
N SER A 699 -12.54 -13.68 -33.87
CA SER A 699 -12.91 -13.38 -35.26
C SER A 699 -13.69 -14.53 -35.93
N ALA A 700 -13.45 -15.78 -35.53
CA ALA A 700 -14.24 -16.93 -35.98
C ALA A 700 -15.71 -16.90 -35.47
N VAL A 701 -15.95 -16.36 -34.27
CA VAL A 701 -17.31 -16.23 -33.70
C VAL A 701 -18.11 -15.10 -34.39
N LYS A 702 -17.45 -14.04 -34.86
CA LYS A 702 -18.08 -13.00 -35.69
C LYS A 702 -18.39 -13.48 -37.11
N GLN A 703 -17.55 -14.31 -37.72
CA GLN A 703 -17.81 -14.88 -39.05
C GLN A 703 -18.93 -15.94 -39.07
N CYS A 704 -19.14 -16.68 -37.97
CA CYS A 704 -20.28 -17.61 -37.87
C CYS A 704 -21.64 -16.91 -37.65
N ARG A 705 -21.67 -15.66 -37.15
CA ARG A 705 -22.92 -14.87 -37.05
C ARG A 705 -23.33 -14.19 -38.37
N ASN A 706 -22.38 -13.88 -39.25
CA ASN A 706 -22.67 -13.26 -40.56
C ASN A 706 -22.95 -14.25 -41.70
N LYS A 707 -23.03 -15.56 -41.42
CA LYS A 707 -23.46 -16.59 -42.40
C LYS A 707 -24.85 -17.18 -42.11
N ARG A 708 -25.62 -16.56 -41.21
CA ARG A 708 -27.06 -16.80 -41.03
C ARG A 708 -27.81 -15.47 -41.03
N VAL A 709 -27.83 -14.80 -42.18
CA VAL A 709 -28.86 -13.84 -42.57
C VAL A 709 -29.22 -14.14 -44.01
#